data_AF-A0A7V4NED6-F1
#
_entry.id   AF-A0A7V4NED6-F1
#
_cell.length_a   1.000
_cell.length_b   1.000
_cell.length_c   1.000
_cell.angle_alpha   90.00
_cell.angle_beta   90.00
_cell.angle_gamma   90.00
#
_symmetry.space_group_name_H-M   'P 1'
#
loop_
_entity.id
_entity.type
_entity.pdbx_description
1 polymer ?
#
loop_
_entity_poly.entity_id
_entity_poly.type
_entity_poly.pdbx_seq_one_letter_code
_entity_poly.pdbx_strand_id
1 'polypeptide(L)'
;MLSFFEELVLYVTIPLVALFAHREYTYEFSTPKYAILTVATLLIGVYLLVKLLQTKKFKFFASKVHFIWLAFSVVALLSTINTWRENPYFFRQAFDIGLYLFLNMLLSFYFSTILDDKQKISRFLFVFVLTGLFIAVNAILNFYWGYDMMLGQVGEPFQRASIKANVGNVIFVSNYLNMLLPIALYFVISLDLGVMSVRKFSGILFMKLLSLFSAILYLDVIIFSQTRSEYLALVLEVVLLILAYFFFIRKREEKAETELQKNAPKLLAKLKSLRRMSILIFVVMAIILVIVYNVPSPFNNYGKFSMTERFSAMASVSSRDERFLSWFSTIYIWKNHKLFGQGIGTYQLYGLYGIGDLTADKPIYSYGWNNFKRAHNDYFQVLSETGIVGLALIIVMLILLVIYVLKNIQKLQERDDTILFSMLVLSGVVFAFQSFFSFPGHLLPNALMATFVLSAGLGKYFNKVDGKEYEIKGAKAVVLGLILISSVAGSTYLRWNHFISEVYFRNGNVAFQTLSQLRTQLAQIDDYLKQLDQIESELNNFSGQFQIYSPENWHKYKQSQAGNLGGLYNRAQAESERLQNIQNIRNQIAQNRRALTAQKEAIPHELTKYYEQAKSYFLKSVKLNHTYGKSYFYLAALASDPVRINILKDALRKNPEAVLSQNYDEFQNILPNKFKYAYFKDLAVYIKNNPSFIDKIDMATAQAIVDSACLYEFSLLTFTERNTFKTLAIRYNSLYLIAKTLTDNIAEEEINKKTLALESIFFNKFDTWVRKTLYIMPGGWNRFPDWKNLDIELATKGGQDIYRYF
;
A
#
# COMPACT_ATOMS: atom_id res chain seq x y z
N MET A 1 17.19 -1.89 -34.82
CA MET A 1 17.26 -0.44 -34.52
C MET A 1 15.95 -0.03 -33.88
N LEU A 2 16.02 0.74 -32.78
CA LEU A 2 14.88 1.32 -32.09
C LEU A 2 14.12 2.26 -33.04
N SER A 3 12.81 2.07 -33.18
CA SER A 3 11.97 2.97 -33.99
C SER A 3 11.55 4.21 -33.21
N PHE A 4 11.16 5.27 -33.95
CA PHE A 4 10.57 6.47 -33.37
C PHE A 4 9.32 6.17 -32.53
N PHE A 5 8.48 5.22 -32.96
CA PHE A 5 7.30 4.80 -32.22
C PHE A 5 7.66 4.20 -30.85
N GLU A 6 8.59 3.24 -30.83
CA GLU A 6 9.06 2.61 -29.59
C GLU A 6 9.67 3.66 -28.65
N GLU A 7 10.46 4.59 -29.19
CA GLU A 7 11.08 5.66 -28.42
C GLU A 7 10.03 6.61 -27.80
N LEU A 8 9.01 7.02 -28.57
CA LEU A 8 7.90 7.85 -28.08
C LEU A 8 7.14 7.16 -26.93
N VAL A 9 6.81 5.87 -27.10
CA VAL A 9 6.11 5.10 -26.05
C VAL A 9 6.93 5.07 -24.77
N LEU A 10 8.25 4.84 -24.84
CA LEU A 10 9.12 4.80 -23.66
C LEU A 10 9.26 6.18 -23.00
N TYR A 11 9.39 7.26 -23.77
CA TYR A 11 9.46 8.63 -23.22
C TYR A 11 8.19 9.06 -22.50
N VAL A 12 7.03 8.54 -22.89
CA VAL A 12 5.77 8.78 -22.17
C VAL A 12 5.65 7.85 -20.96
N THR A 13 6.03 6.59 -21.12
CA THR A 13 5.82 5.55 -20.10
C THR A 13 6.70 5.76 -18.86
N ILE A 14 7.99 6.09 -19.03
CA ILE A 14 8.91 6.24 -17.90
C ILE A 14 8.42 7.33 -16.92
N PRO A 15 8.10 8.56 -17.38
CA PRO A 15 7.51 9.58 -16.51
C PRO A 15 6.15 9.19 -15.94
N LEU A 16 5.24 8.62 -16.74
CA LEU A 16 3.92 8.22 -16.22
C LEU A 16 4.04 7.17 -15.11
N VAL A 17 4.90 6.16 -15.28
CA VAL A 17 5.14 5.16 -14.25
C VAL A 17 5.75 5.79 -12.99
N ALA A 18 6.75 6.66 -13.14
CA ALA A 18 7.38 7.30 -11.99
C ALA A 18 6.40 8.23 -11.24
N LEU A 19 5.64 9.05 -11.98
CA LEU A 19 4.95 10.23 -11.46
C LEU A 19 3.44 10.05 -11.28
N PHE A 20 2.80 9.02 -11.84
CA PHE A 20 1.35 8.87 -11.69
C PHE A 20 0.97 8.61 -10.23
N ALA A 21 0.22 9.56 -9.67
CA ALA A 21 -0.52 9.46 -8.42
C ALA A 21 -1.70 10.40 -8.55
N HIS A 22 -2.91 9.97 -8.19
CA HIS A 22 -4.11 10.77 -8.31
C HIS A 22 -5.02 10.54 -7.11
N ARG A 23 -5.55 11.62 -6.54
CA ARG A 23 -6.40 11.54 -5.34
C ARG A 23 -7.49 10.51 -5.53
N GLU A 24 -8.20 10.51 -6.67
CA GLU A 24 -9.37 9.64 -6.93
C GLU A 24 -9.05 8.22 -7.41
N TYR A 25 -7.90 8.01 -8.05
CA TYR A 25 -7.61 6.75 -8.73
C TYR A 25 -6.52 5.93 -8.04
N THR A 26 -5.79 6.53 -7.09
CA THR A 26 -4.72 5.87 -6.36
C THR A 26 -5.19 5.50 -4.97
N TYR A 27 -5.30 4.19 -4.70
CA TYR A 27 -5.39 3.68 -3.33
C TYR A 27 -4.05 3.08 -2.91
N GLU A 28 -3.50 2.16 -3.71
CA GLU A 28 -2.10 1.75 -3.63
C GLU A 28 -1.30 2.42 -4.75
N PHE A 29 -0.16 3.03 -4.40
CA PHE A 29 0.64 3.81 -5.35
C PHE A 29 1.19 2.97 -6.51
N SER A 30 1.42 1.67 -6.32
CA SER A 30 1.98 0.81 -7.38
C SER A 30 0.93 0.33 -8.39
N THR A 31 -0.32 0.14 -7.98
CA THR A 31 -1.37 -0.50 -8.80
C THR A 31 -1.59 0.17 -10.16
N PRO A 32 -1.88 1.49 -10.25
CA PRO A 32 -2.07 2.15 -11.54
C PRO A 32 -0.82 2.09 -12.41
N LYS A 33 0.36 2.16 -11.79
CA LYS A 33 1.64 2.16 -12.48
C LYS A 33 1.86 0.82 -13.18
N TYR A 34 1.53 -0.30 -12.53
CA TYR A 34 1.60 -1.62 -13.16
C TYR A 34 0.69 -1.69 -14.39
N ALA A 35 -0.55 -1.20 -14.29
CA ALA A 35 -1.46 -1.15 -15.42
C ALA A 35 -0.90 -0.31 -16.58
N ILE A 36 -0.37 0.88 -16.32
CA ILE A 36 0.25 1.76 -17.33
C ILE A 36 1.41 1.05 -18.06
N LEU A 37 2.34 0.43 -17.32
CA LEU A 37 3.48 -0.27 -17.93
C LEU A 37 3.05 -1.43 -18.83
N THR A 38 2.01 -2.18 -18.43
CA THR A 38 1.51 -3.30 -19.25
C THR A 38 0.87 -2.82 -20.57
N VAL A 39 0.22 -1.65 -20.60
CA VAL A 39 -0.27 -1.05 -21.87
C VAL A 39 0.90 -0.68 -22.77
N ALA A 40 1.89 0.02 -22.23
CA ALA A 40 3.07 0.41 -22.99
C ALA A 40 3.79 -0.80 -23.58
N THR A 41 3.95 -1.86 -22.78
CA THR A 41 4.54 -3.12 -23.21
C THR A 41 3.71 -3.80 -24.29
N LEU A 42 2.37 -3.76 -24.17
CA LEU A 42 1.47 -4.31 -25.19
C LEU A 42 1.57 -3.54 -26.51
N LEU A 43 1.61 -2.21 -26.47
CA LEU A 43 1.76 -1.38 -27.67
C LEU A 43 3.08 -1.67 -28.41
N ILE A 44 4.19 -1.75 -27.65
CA ILE A 44 5.49 -2.15 -28.21
C ILE A 44 5.42 -3.58 -28.73
N GLY A 45 4.81 -4.50 -27.98
CA GLY A 45 4.67 -5.91 -28.36
C GLY A 45 3.88 -6.10 -29.66
N VAL A 46 2.75 -5.40 -29.84
CA VAL A 46 1.96 -5.42 -31.08
C VAL A 46 2.77 -4.89 -32.25
N TYR A 47 3.48 -3.77 -32.05
CA TYR A 47 4.35 -3.20 -33.07
C TYR A 47 5.48 -4.17 -33.49
N LEU A 48 6.12 -4.82 -32.52
CA LEU A 48 7.15 -5.83 -32.78
C LEU A 48 6.57 -7.09 -33.45
N LEU A 49 5.34 -7.48 -33.12
CA LEU A 49 4.64 -8.59 -33.76
C LEU A 49 4.38 -8.30 -35.24
N VAL A 50 3.92 -7.08 -35.58
CA VAL A 50 3.71 -6.68 -36.98
C VAL A 50 5.02 -6.78 -37.78
N LYS A 51 6.12 -6.25 -37.23
CA LYS A 51 7.46 -6.38 -37.84
C LYS A 51 7.89 -7.85 -37.98
N LEU A 52 7.62 -8.67 -36.98
CA LEU A 52 7.93 -10.10 -36.99
C LEU A 52 7.14 -10.82 -38.09
N LEU A 53 5.85 -10.50 -38.29
CA LEU A 53 5.03 -11.12 -39.33
C LEU A 53 5.52 -10.76 -40.74
N GLN A 54 6.01 -9.53 -40.94
CA GLN A 54 6.60 -9.09 -42.21
C GLN A 54 7.95 -9.75 -42.49
N THR A 55 8.82 -9.84 -41.48
CA THR A 55 10.22 -10.27 -41.66
C THR A 55 10.41 -11.78 -41.45
N LYS A 56 9.49 -12.44 -40.73
CA LYS A 56 9.58 -13.82 -40.22
C LYS A 56 10.88 -14.09 -39.45
N LYS A 57 11.44 -13.06 -38.81
CA LYS A 57 12.71 -13.11 -38.06
C LYS A 57 12.52 -12.46 -36.70
N PHE A 58 12.82 -13.20 -35.63
CA PHE A 58 12.85 -12.69 -34.26
C PHE A 58 14.31 -12.62 -33.80
N LYS A 59 14.80 -11.41 -33.52
CA LYS A 59 16.18 -11.16 -33.09
C LYS A 59 16.22 -10.52 -31.72
N PHE A 60 17.08 -11.02 -30.84
CA PHE A 60 17.31 -10.44 -29.52
C PHE A 60 18.75 -10.65 -29.07
N PHE A 61 19.24 -9.78 -28.19
CA PHE A 61 20.52 -9.90 -27.51
C PHE A 61 20.32 -10.45 -26.11
N ALA A 62 21.14 -11.42 -25.69
CA ALA A 62 21.07 -11.96 -24.34
C ALA A 62 22.43 -12.49 -23.85
N SER A 63 22.61 -12.44 -22.53
CA SER A 63 23.72 -13.05 -21.78
C SER A 63 23.22 -14.20 -20.91
N LYS A 64 24.14 -14.92 -20.24
CA LYS A 64 23.76 -16.01 -19.31
C LYS A 64 22.83 -15.54 -18.20
N VAL A 65 23.02 -14.32 -17.70
CA VAL A 65 22.19 -13.73 -16.63
C VAL A 65 20.72 -13.62 -17.05
N HIS A 66 20.46 -13.26 -18.31
CA HIS A 66 19.09 -13.16 -18.84
C HIS A 66 18.36 -14.51 -18.80
N PHE A 67 19.05 -15.61 -19.12
CA PHE A 67 18.44 -16.93 -19.09
C PHE A 67 18.21 -17.44 -17.66
N ILE A 68 19.02 -17.03 -16.68
CA ILE A 68 18.74 -17.29 -15.26
C ILE A 68 17.54 -16.50 -14.78
N TRP A 69 17.39 -15.24 -15.20
CA TRP A 69 16.20 -14.45 -14.90
C TRP A 69 14.94 -15.04 -15.56
N LEU A 70 15.04 -15.50 -16.80
CA LEU A 70 13.98 -16.27 -17.47
C LEU A 70 13.60 -17.51 -16.66
N ALA A 71 14.57 -18.33 -16.25
CA ALA A 71 14.32 -19.50 -15.41
C ALA A 71 13.62 -19.14 -14.10
N PHE A 72 14.04 -18.07 -13.42
CA PHE A 72 13.39 -17.60 -12.20
C PHE A 72 11.94 -17.19 -12.45
N SER A 73 11.66 -16.44 -13.53
CA SER A 73 10.29 -16.02 -13.86
C SER A 73 9.36 -17.22 -14.17
N VAL A 74 9.90 -18.27 -14.80
CA VAL A 74 9.17 -19.53 -15.03
C VAL A 74 8.90 -20.25 -13.71
N VAL A 75 9.89 -20.33 -12.81
CA VAL A 75 9.71 -20.91 -11.47
C VAL A 75 8.68 -20.14 -10.65
N ALA A 76 8.63 -18.82 -10.76
CA ALA A 76 7.62 -17.99 -10.11
C ALA A 76 6.20 -18.25 -10.66
N LEU A 77 6.06 -18.60 -11.94
CA LEU A 77 4.78 -19.07 -12.49
C LEU A 77 4.45 -20.49 -11.99
N LEU A 78 5.42 -21.41 -12.00
CA LEU A 78 5.23 -22.78 -11.52
C LEU A 78 4.86 -22.84 -10.03
N SER A 79 5.35 -21.91 -9.20
CA SER A 79 4.99 -21.87 -7.78
C SER A 79 3.49 -21.66 -7.55
N THR A 80 2.79 -21.02 -8.49
CA THR A 80 1.34 -20.78 -8.39
C THR A 80 0.51 -22.06 -8.46
N ILE A 81 1.09 -23.20 -8.88
CA ILE A 81 0.44 -24.51 -8.83
C ILE A 81 0.06 -24.89 -7.39
N ASN A 82 0.92 -24.58 -6.41
CA ASN A 82 0.62 -24.84 -5.00
C ASN A 82 -0.50 -23.93 -4.50
N THR A 83 -0.53 -22.66 -4.93
CA THR A 83 -1.68 -21.77 -4.66
C THR A 83 -2.97 -22.33 -5.26
N TRP A 84 -2.95 -22.78 -6.51
CA TRP A 84 -4.13 -23.35 -7.16
C TRP A 84 -4.69 -24.56 -6.42
N ARG A 85 -3.80 -25.47 -5.98
CA ARG A 85 -4.19 -26.70 -5.27
C ARG A 85 -4.85 -26.42 -3.92
N GLU A 86 -4.31 -25.48 -3.15
CA GLU A 86 -4.72 -25.27 -1.75
C GLU A 86 -5.69 -24.10 -1.58
N ASN A 87 -5.59 -23.09 -2.43
CA ASN A 87 -6.44 -21.92 -2.42
C ASN A 87 -6.75 -21.44 -3.85
N PRO A 88 -7.63 -22.15 -4.56
CA PRO A 88 -8.00 -21.81 -5.94
C PRO A 88 -8.63 -20.40 -6.05
N TYR A 89 -9.21 -19.87 -4.97
CA TYR A 89 -9.79 -18.52 -4.94
C TYR A 89 -8.75 -17.40 -4.99
N PHE A 90 -7.50 -17.68 -4.61
CA PHE A 90 -6.39 -16.70 -4.69
C PHE A 90 -5.49 -16.92 -5.90
N PHE A 91 -5.62 -18.06 -6.60
CA PHE A 91 -4.76 -18.44 -7.73
C PHE A 91 -4.62 -17.33 -8.78
N ARG A 92 -5.73 -16.69 -9.20
CA ARG A 92 -5.71 -15.62 -10.20
C ARG A 92 -4.77 -14.47 -9.80
N GLN A 93 -4.73 -14.10 -8.52
CA GLN A 93 -3.86 -13.02 -8.03
C GLN A 93 -2.39 -13.43 -8.04
N ALA A 94 -2.07 -14.65 -7.57
CA ALA A 94 -0.71 -15.18 -7.60
C ALA A 94 -0.20 -15.33 -9.04
N PHE A 95 -1.04 -15.85 -9.93
CA PHE A 95 -0.74 -15.98 -11.36
C PHE A 95 -0.52 -14.63 -12.05
N ASP A 96 -1.34 -13.62 -11.77
CA ASP A 96 -1.14 -12.24 -12.26
C ASP A 96 0.24 -11.70 -11.85
N ILE A 97 0.62 -11.88 -10.58
CA ILE A 97 1.94 -11.46 -10.08
C ILE A 97 3.07 -12.21 -10.78
N GLY A 98 2.94 -13.53 -10.97
CA GLY A 98 3.93 -14.34 -11.69
C GLY A 98 4.07 -13.94 -13.16
N LEU A 99 2.96 -13.70 -13.84
CA LEU A 99 2.93 -13.27 -15.25
C LEU A 99 3.54 -11.88 -15.41
N TYR A 100 3.34 -11.00 -14.44
CA TYR A 100 3.98 -9.70 -14.41
C TYR A 100 5.50 -9.77 -14.17
N LEU A 101 5.99 -10.70 -13.33
CA LEU A 101 7.44 -10.93 -13.21
C LEU A 101 8.03 -11.45 -14.53
N PHE A 102 7.31 -12.33 -15.23
CA PHE A 102 7.67 -12.75 -16.58
C PHE A 102 7.72 -11.56 -17.56
N LEU A 103 6.75 -10.63 -17.49
CA LEU A 103 6.77 -9.41 -18.31
C LEU A 103 8.00 -8.52 -18.02
N ASN A 104 8.41 -8.37 -16.76
CA ASN A 104 9.65 -7.62 -16.44
C ASN A 104 10.89 -8.29 -17.03
N MET A 105 10.93 -9.63 -17.03
CA MET A 105 12.00 -10.36 -17.71
C MET A 105 11.97 -10.09 -19.22
N LEU A 106 10.80 -10.08 -19.88
CA LEU A 106 10.70 -9.71 -21.30
C LEU A 106 11.20 -8.30 -21.58
N LEU A 107 10.86 -7.34 -20.72
CA LEU A 107 11.38 -5.97 -20.80
C LEU A 107 12.91 -5.94 -20.68
N SER A 108 13.51 -6.81 -19.87
CA SER A 108 14.97 -6.92 -19.77
C SER A 108 15.60 -7.35 -21.09
N PHE A 109 15.10 -8.45 -21.70
CA PHE A 109 15.55 -8.88 -23.02
C PHE A 109 15.35 -7.79 -24.09
N TYR A 110 14.22 -7.09 -24.04
CA TYR A 110 13.93 -5.98 -24.96
C TYR A 110 14.95 -4.84 -24.80
N PHE A 111 15.10 -4.29 -23.58
CA PHE A 111 16.03 -3.19 -23.32
C PHE A 111 17.47 -3.55 -23.66
N SER A 112 17.94 -4.74 -23.28
CA SER A 112 19.29 -5.20 -23.61
C SER A 112 19.54 -5.37 -25.11
N THR A 113 18.49 -5.57 -25.90
CA THR A 113 18.54 -5.63 -27.36
C THR A 113 18.56 -4.25 -28.02
N ILE A 114 17.69 -3.34 -27.58
CA ILE A 114 17.49 -2.04 -28.24
C ILE A 114 18.51 -0.97 -27.81
N LEU A 115 19.10 -1.11 -26.62
CA LEU A 115 20.12 -0.23 -26.07
C LEU A 115 21.50 -0.62 -26.60
N ASP A 116 21.67 -0.47 -27.91
CA ASP A 116 22.88 -0.80 -28.66
C ASP A 116 23.85 0.39 -28.83
N ASP A 117 23.47 1.56 -28.32
CA ASP A 117 24.20 2.82 -28.47
C ASP A 117 24.16 3.65 -27.19
N LYS A 118 25.26 4.34 -26.88
CA LYS A 118 25.43 5.18 -25.70
C LYS A 118 24.44 6.32 -25.63
N GLN A 119 24.20 7.00 -26.76
CA GLN A 119 23.31 8.17 -26.78
C GLN A 119 21.88 7.77 -26.43
N LYS A 120 21.43 6.59 -26.89
CA LYS A 120 20.11 6.05 -26.47
C LYS A 120 20.06 5.78 -24.97
N ILE A 121 21.07 5.12 -24.42
CA ILE A 121 21.15 4.83 -22.98
C ILE A 121 21.12 6.13 -22.18
N SER A 122 21.98 7.09 -22.51
CA SER A 122 22.07 8.37 -21.82
C SER A 122 20.77 9.18 -21.93
N ARG A 123 20.07 9.18 -23.08
CA ARG A 123 18.79 9.89 -23.22
C ARG A 123 17.72 9.36 -22.28
N PHE A 124 17.55 8.04 -22.19
CA PHE A 124 16.58 7.44 -21.26
C PHE A 124 16.99 7.62 -19.80
N LEU A 125 18.27 7.46 -19.46
CA LEU A 125 18.78 7.74 -18.11
C LEU A 125 18.52 9.19 -17.68
N PHE A 126 18.67 10.14 -18.60
CA PHE A 126 18.36 11.54 -18.31
C PHE A 126 16.87 11.77 -18.04
N VAL A 127 15.97 11.08 -18.74
CA VAL A 127 14.54 11.10 -18.43
C VAL A 127 14.28 10.57 -17.01
N PHE A 128 14.94 9.49 -16.61
CA PHE A 128 14.88 9.00 -15.23
C PHE A 128 15.36 10.07 -14.22
N VAL A 129 16.46 10.78 -14.50
CA VAL A 129 16.92 11.91 -13.67
C VAL A 129 15.85 13.01 -13.58
N LEU A 130 15.17 13.36 -14.67
CA LEU A 130 14.07 14.34 -14.61
C LEU A 130 12.90 13.87 -13.74
N THR A 131 12.56 12.57 -13.79
CA THR A 131 11.52 12.03 -12.88
C THR A 131 11.95 12.07 -11.42
N GLY A 132 13.23 11.76 -11.14
CA GLY A 132 13.79 11.87 -9.80
C GLY A 132 13.78 13.30 -9.29
N LEU A 133 14.06 14.28 -10.16
CA LEU A 133 14.02 15.70 -9.80
C LEU A 133 12.62 16.11 -9.33
N PHE A 134 11.59 15.73 -10.09
CA PHE A 134 10.20 15.98 -9.69
C PHE A 134 9.87 15.31 -8.35
N ILE A 135 10.25 14.03 -8.18
CA ILE A 135 9.99 13.28 -6.94
C ILE A 135 10.72 13.91 -5.75
N ALA A 136 11.95 14.36 -5.92
CA ALA A 136 12.72 15.03 -4.87
C ALA A 136 12.07 16.35 -4.45
N VAL A 137 11.68 17.21 -5.40
CA VAL A 137 10.97 18.46 -5.10
C VAL A 137 9.64 18.19 -4.39
N ASN A 138 8.87 17.20 -4.85
CA ASN A 138 7.61 16.84 -4.21
C ASN A 138 7.83 16.24 -2.80
N ALA A 139 8.88 15.43 -2.59
CA ALA A 139 9.26 14.90 -1.29
C ALA A 139 9.68 16.00 -0.29
N ILE A 140 10.37 17.04 -0.76
CA ILE A 140 10.71 18.24 0.03
C ILE A 140 9.42 18.97 0.44
N LEU A 141 8.47 19.17 -0.49
CA LEU A 141 7.17 19.78 -0.20
C LEU A 141 6.36 18.97 0.81
N ASN A 142 6.33 17.64 0.66
CA ASN A 142 5.71 16.72 1.60
C ASN A 142 6.30 16.85 3.00
N PHE A 143 7.62 16.94 3.10
CA PHE A 143 8.31 17.01 4.38
C PHE A 143 8.10 18.35 5.07
N TYR A 144 8.33 19.47 4.39
CA TYR A 144 8.30 20.79 5.02
C TYR A 144 6.90 21.40 5.16
N TRP A 145 5.97 21.06 4.26
CA TRP A 145 4.61 21.62 4.26
C TRP A 145 3.52 20.59 4.52
N GLY A 146 3.83 19.30 4.58
CA GLY A 146 2.80 18.26 4.70
C GLY A 146 1.92 18.14 3.46
N TYR A 147 2.36 18.69 2.32
CA TYR A 147 1.57 18.81 1.09
C TYR A 147 2.23 18.06 -0.08
N ASP A 148 1.41 17.39 -0.88
CA ASP A 148 1.79 16.69 -2.10
C ASP A 148 1.15 17.35 -3.32
N MET A 149 1.94 17.55 -4.38
CA MET A 149 1.50 18.23 -5.59
C MET A 149 0.26 17.59 -6.25
N MET A 150 0.07 16.27 -6.11
CA MET A 150 -1.01 15.52 -6.76
C MET A 150 -2.09 15.02 -5.78
N LEU A 151 -1.75 14.89 -4.49
CA LEU A 151 -2.64 14.32 -3.48
C LEU A 151 -3.20 15.34 -2.48
N GLY A 152 -2.63 16.55 -2.43
CA GLY A 152 -2.98 17.56 -1.45
C GLY A 152 -2.33 17.30 -0.09
N GLN A 153 -3.05 17.53 1.00
CA GLN A 153 -2.51 17.33 2.35
C GLN A 153 -2.25 15.84 2.64
N VAL A 154 -1.00 15.49 2.94
CA VAL A 154 -0.54 14.10 3.11
C VAL A 154 -0.04 13.76 4.51
N GLY A 155 0.24 14.76 5.34
CA GLY A 155 0.65 14.61 6.74
C GLY A 155 1.06 15.95 7.36
N GLU A 156 1.65 15.92 8.55
CA GLU A 156 2.13 17.12 9.23
C GLU A 156 3.54 17.52 8.75
N PRO A 157 3.90 18.82 8.80
CA PRO A 157 5.25 19.30 8.57
C PRO A 157 6.31 18.62 9.46
N PHE A 158 7.51 18.46 8.91
CA PHE A 158 8.70 17.85 9.52
C PHE A 158 8.51 16.39 9.98
N GLN A 159 7.48 15.69 9.49
CA GLN A 159 7.29 14.28 9.77
C GLN A 159 7.74 13.39 8.62
N ARG A 160 8.58 12.40 8.96
CA ARG A 160 9.04 11.36 8.02
C ARG A 160 7.87 10.66 7.29
N ALA A 161 6.76 10.42 7.99
CA ALA A 161 5.60 9.72 7.46
C ALA A 161 4.85 10.53 6.38
N SER A 162 5.04 11.85 6.35
CA SER A 162 4.45 12.74 5.34
C SER A 162 5.10 12.55 3.97
N ILE A 163 6.35 12.05 3.91
CA ILE A 163 7.08 11.82 2.66
C ILE A 163 6.48 10.61 1.92
N LYS A 164 5.55 10.90 1.02
CA LYS A 164 4.96 9.93 0.09
C LYS A 164 5.50 10.17 -1.32
N ALA A 165 5.55 11.43 -1.74
CA ALA A 165 5.70 11.87 -3.12
C ALA A 165 4.79 11.01 -4.04
N ASN A 166 5.21 10.82 -5.29
CA ASN A 166 4.47 9.97 -6.22
C ASN A 166 4.77 8.48 -6.02
N VAL A 167 5.71 8.09 -5.14
CA VAL A 167 6.12 6.69 -4.93
C VAL A 167 5.31 6.01 -3.81
N GLY A 168 4.84 6.77 -2.83
CA GLY A 168 3.89 6.36 -1.79
C GLY A 168 4.47 6.08 -0.42
N ASN A 169 5.79 5.91 -0.30
CA ASN A 169 6.45 5.65 0.98
C ASN A 169 7.89 6.17 0.97
N VAL A 170 8.24 6.87 2.04
CA VAL A 170 9.57 7.44 2.31
C VAL A 170 10.75 6.49 2.05
N ILE A 171 10.62 5.19 2.35
CA ILE A 171 11.69 4.20 2.12
C ILE A 171 11.95 4.05 0.62
N PHE A 172 10.89 3.96 -0.18
CA PHE A 172 10.98 3.73 -1.61
C PHE A 172 11.28 5.01 -2.39
N VAL A 173 10.81 6.17 -1.89
CA VAL A 173 11.25 7.49 -2.37
C VAL A 173 12.76 7.61 -2.22
N SER A 174 13.28 7.41 -1.01
CA SER A 174 14.72 7.49 -0.74
C SER A 174 15.50 6.48 -1.59
N ASN A 175 15.04 5.24 -1.70
CA ASN A 175 15.68 4.23 -2.51
C ASN A 175 15.72 4.60 -4.01
N TYR A 176 14.61 5.11 -4.57
CA TYR A 176 14.55 5.51 -5.97
C TYR A 176 15.52 6.66 -6.27
N LEU A 177 15.57 7.67 -5.39
CA LEU A 177 16.50 8.79 -5.52
C LEU A 177 17.96 8.36 -5.33
N ASN A 178 18.21 7.39 -4.44
CA ASN A 178 19.55 6.83 -4.25
C ASN A 178 20.01 6.03 -5.48
N MET A 179 19.14 5.22 -6.07
CA MET A 179 19.41 4.55 -7.35
C MET A 179 19.73 5.53 -8.48
N LEU A 180 19.17 6.75 -8.45
CA LEU A 180 19.40 7.79 -9.46
C LEU A 180 20.61 8.68 -9.17
N LEU A 181 21.09 8.73 -7.93
CA LEU A 181 22.21 9.58 -7.54
C LEU A 181 23.49 9.28 -8.35
N PRO A 182 23.95 8.02 -8.50
CA PRO A 182 25.08 7.69 -9.38
C PRO A 182 24.87 8.15 -10.83
N ILE A 183 23.64 8.07 -11.32
CA ILE A 183 23.28 8.45 -12.70
C ILE A 183 23.30 9.97 -12.88
N ALA A 184 22.79 10.74 -11.91
CA ALA A 184 22.91 12.20 -11.93
C ALA A 184 24.38 12.64 -11.86
N LEU A 185 25.19 11.98 -11.02
CA LEU A 185 26.63 12.23 -10.92
C LEU A 185 27.40 11.87 -12.20
N TYR A 186 26.99 10.85 -12.95
CA TYR A 186 27.54 10.57 -14.28
C TYR A 186 27.43 11.80 -15.20
N PHE A 187 26.24 12.41 -15.32
CA PHE A 187 26.06 13.60 -16.16
C PHE A 187 26.85 14.81 -15.64
N VAL A 188 27.05 14.93 -14.32
CA VAL A 188 27.92 15.97 -13.73
C VAL A 188 29.38 15.79 -14.15
N ILE A 189 29.88 14.55 -14.20
CA ILE A 189 31.31 14.26 -14.41
C ILE A 189 31.67 14.08 -15.89
N SER A 190 30.79 13.49 -16.70
CA SER A 190 31.05 13.12 -18.09
C SER A 190 31.37 14.32 -19.00
N LEU A 191 32.36 14.21 -19.89
CA LEU A 191 32.62 15.22 -20.92
C LEU A 191 31.75 15.05 -22.16
N ASP A 192 31.34 13.81 -22.46
CA ASP A 192 30.44 13.46 -23.56
C ASP A 192 29.11 12.98 -23.02
N LEU A 193 28.17 13.92 -22.87
CA LEU A 193 26.88 13.63 -22.26
C LEU A 193 26.03 12.67 -23.10
N GLY A 194 26.33 12.45 -24.39
CA GLY A 194 25.54 11.59 -25.29
C GLY A 194 24.06 11.98 -25.46
N VAL A 195 23.59 13.04 -24.78
CA VAL A 195 22.19 13.48 -24.77
C VAL A 195 22.03 14.69 -25.67
N MET A 196 21.29 14.49 -26.77
CA MET A 196 20.99 15.46 -27.81
C MET A 196 22.24 15.97 -28.55
N SER A 197 22.06 16.40 -29.79
CA SER A 197 23.09 16.96 -30.69
C SER A 197 23.63 18.33 -30.20
N VAL A 198 23.82 18.49 -28.90
CA VAL A 198 24.20 19.73 -28.25
C VAL A 198 25.69 19.97 -28.50
N ARG A 199 26.00 20.48 -29.69
CA ARG A 199 27.34 20.98 -30.04
C ARG A 199 27.66 22.32 -29.37
N LYS A 200 26.70 22.92 -28.66
CA LYS A 200 26.81 24.24 -28.02
C LYS A 200 27.07 24.11 -26.52
N PHE A 201 28.07 24.82 -26.02
CA PHE A 201 28.42 24.86 -24.60
C PHE A 201 27.24 25.17 -23.67
N SER A 202 26.31 26.03 -24.08
CA SER A 202 25.15 26.41 -23.26
C SER A 202 24.23 25.25 -22.90
N GLY A 203 23.97 24.33 -23.84
CA GLY A 203 23.14 23.17 -23.54
C GLY A 203 23.88 22.15 -22.66
N ILE A 204 25.19 21.95 -22.86
CA ILE A 204 26.01 21.10 -21.98
C ILE A 204 26.02 21.66 -20.54
N LEU A 205 26.18 22.99 -20.42
CA LEU A 205 26.11 23.70 -19.14
C LEU A 205 24.75 23.49 -18.46
N PHE A 206 23.64 23.70 -19.18
CA PHE A 206 22.29 23.51 -18.65
C PHE A 206 22.10 22.08 -18.12
N MET A 207 22.47 21.07 -18.90
CA MET A 207 22.33 19.66 -18.53
C MET A 207 23.15 19.30 -17.28
N LYS A 208 24.40 19.78 -17.20
CA LYS A 208 25.26 19.57 -16.02
C LYS A 208 24.72 20.26 -14.78
N LEU A 209 24.25 21.49 -14.91
CA LEU A 209 23.66 22.23 -13.79
C LEU A 209 22.36 21.57 -13.31
N LEU A 210 21.51 21.12 -14.23
CA LEU A 210 20.28 20.41 -13.87
C LEU A 210 20.58 19.07 -13.18
N SER A 211 21.58 18.34 -13.66
CA SER A 211 22.01 17.08 -13.04
C SER A 211 22.66 17.30 -11.67
N LEU A 212 23.47 18.36 -11.53
CA LEU A 212 24.06 18.75 -10.25
C LEU A 212 22.97 19.14 -9.24
N PHE A 213 22.02 19.97 -9.66
CA PHE A 213 20.88 20.36 -8.84
C PHE A 213 20.06 19.13 -8.42
N SER A 214 19.79 18.22 -9.36
CA SER A 214 19.10 16.96 -9.07
C SER A 214 19.87 16.12 -8.04
N ALA A 215 21.18 15.91 -8.23
CA ALA A 215 22.01 15.14 -7.31
C ALA A 215 22.00 15.72 -5.88
N ILE A 216 22.06 17.06 -5.75
CA ILE A 216 21.99 17.73 -4.44
C ILE A 216 20.62 17.48 -3.79
N LEU A 217 19.52 17.66 -4.52
CA LEU A 217 18.19 17.41 -3.98
C LEU A 217 17.95 15.94 -3.65
N TYR A 218 18.51 15.01 -4.42
CA TYR A 218 18.41 13.57 -4.10
C TYR A 218 19.09 13.29 -2.77
N LEU A 219 20.31 13.78 -2.59
CA LEU A 219 21.06 13.62 -1.36
C LEU A 219 20.33 14.26 -0.17
N ASP A 220 19.78 15.46 -0.37
CA ASP A 220 18.96 16.15 0.62
C ASP A 220 17.79 15.28 1.11
N VAL A 221 16.97 14.76 0.17
CA VAL A 221 15.86 13.86 0.49
C VAL A 221 16.33 12.56 1.14
N ILE A 222 17.41 11.95 0.65
CA ILE A 222 17.96 10.73 1.26
C ILE A 222 18.31 11.00 2.74
N ILE A 223 18.95 12.14 3.04
CA ILE A 223 19.30 12.55 4.40
C ILE A 223 18.06 12.75 5.27
N PHE A 224 17.12 13.63 4.95
CA PHE A 224 15.98 13.84 5.85
C PHE A 224 14.95 12.70 5.84
N SER A 225 15.00 11.79 4.86
CA SER A 225 14.14 10.59 4.82
C SER A 225 14.43 9.61 5.97
N GLN A 226 15.59 9.70 6.62
CA GLN A 226 15.95 8.85 7.77
C GLN A 226 15.89 7.35 7.48
N THR A 227 16.17 6.95 6.24
CA THR A 227 16.14 5.55 5.81
C THR A 227 17.52 4.93 5.97
N ARG A 228 17.72 4.23 7.09
CA ARG A 228 19.02 3.70 7.54
C ARG A 228 19.75 2.85 6.50
N SER A 229 19.02 1.97 5.82
CA SER A 229 19.59 1.10 4.78
C SER A 229 20.09 1.90 3.58
N GLU A 230 19.52 3.07 3.29
CA GLU A 230 20.01 3.96 2.22
C GLU A 230 21.29 4.68 2.62
N TYR A 231 21.48 5.02 3.91
CA TYR A 231 22.76 5.53 4.39
C TYR A 231 23.89 4.50 4.26
N LEU A 232 23.60 3.24 4.62
CA LEU A 232 24.55 2.15 4.45
C LEU A 232 24.84 1.90 2.96
N ALA A 233 23.83 2.01 2.10
CA ALA A 233 23.99 1.93 0.65
C ALA A 233 24.90 3.05 0.12
N LEU A 234 24.71 4.31 0.57
CA LEU A 234 25.59 5.43 0.19
C LEU A 234 27.06 5.18 0.56
N VAL A 235 27.32 4.66 1.77
CA VAL A 235 28.69 4.31 2.20
C VAL A 235 29.26 3.21 1.29
N LEU A 236 28.47 2.17 1.01
CA LEU A 236 28.86 1.09 0.10
C LEU A 236 29.16 1.63 -1.30
N GLU A 237 28.35 2.53 -1.82
CA GLU A 237 28.53 3.14 -3.14
C GLU A 237 29.82 3.95 -3.21
N VAL A 238 30.13 4.77 -2.20
CA VAL A 238 31.38 5.54 -2.13
C VAL A 238 32.58 4.61 -2.13
N VAL A 239 32.55 3.54 -1.32
CA VAL A 239 33.63 2.54 -1.27
C VAL A 239 33.79 1.86 -2.63
N LEU A 240 32.71 1.38 -3.24
CA LEU A 240 32.76 0.71 -4.54
C LEU A 240 33.20 1.66 -5.65
N LEU A 241 32.82 2.93 -5.62
CA LEU A 241 33.26 3.93 -6.58
C LEU A 241 34.76 4.23 -6.44
N ILE A 242 35.27 4.32 -5.21
CA ILE A 242 36.71 4.46 -4.93
C ILE A 242 37.47 3.27 -5.49
N LEU A 243 37.01 2.05 -5.22
CA LEU A 243 37.63 0.82 -5.76
C LEU A 243 37.58 0.82 -7.30
N ALA A 244 36.43 1.13 -7.90
CA ALA A 244 36.29 1.22 -9.35
C ALA A 244 37.24 2.26 -9.94
N TYR A 245 37.42 3.39 -9.27
CA TYR A 245 38.33 4.44 -9.68
C TYR A 245 39.79 3.98 -9.70
N PHE A 246 40.28 3.43 -8.59
CA PHE A 246 41.69 3.04 -8.43
C PHE A 246 42.08 1.84 -9.29
N PHE A 247 41.19 0.86 -9.42
CA PHE A 247 41.50 -0.39 -10.14
C PHE A 247 41.20 -0.33 -11.64
N PHE A 248 40.17 0.42 -12.06
CA PHE A 248 39.69 0.41 -13.44
C PHE A 248 39.70 1.80 -14.09
N ILE A 249 38.93 2.77 -13.58
CA ILE A 249 38.63 4.03 -14.29
C ILE A 249 39.89 4.87 -14.55
N ARG A 250 40.77 5.06 -13.54
CA ARG A 250 41.95 5.95 -13.68
C ARG A 250 42.98 5.47 -14.71
N LYS A 251 42.92 4.19 -15.10
CA LYS A 251 43.86 3.56 -16.04
C LYS A 251 43.41 3.69 -17.50
N ARG A 252 42.23 4.26 -17.77
CA ARG A 252 41.64 4.36 -19.10
C ARG A 252 41.80 5.76 -19.68
N GLU A 253 41.96 5.82 -21.00
CA GLU A 253 41.99 7.09 -21.73
C GLU A 253 40.56 7.61 -21.98
N GLU A 254 40.38 8.93 -21.88
CA GLU A 254 39.12 9.61 -22.16
C GLU A 254 39.14 10.15 -23.59
N LYS A 255 38.53 9.42 -24.53
CA LYS A 255 38.62 9.76 -25.97
C LYS A 255 38.07 11.15 -26.30
N ALA A 256 36.97 11.52 -25.65
CA ALA A 256 36.37 12.86 -25.80
C ALA A 256 37.33 13.97 -25.38
N GLU A 257 38.17 13.75 -24.37
CA GLU A 257 39.21 14.69 -23.96
C GLU A 257 40.28 14.84 -25.06
N THR A 258 40.77 13.71 -25.60
CA THR A 258 41.77 13.68 -26.68
C THR A 258 41.25 14.34 -27.96
N GLU A 259 39.98 14.12 -28.31
CA GLU A 259 39.34 14.70 -29.50
C GLU A 259 39.10 16.21 -29.35
N LEU A 260 38.56 16.64 -28.20
CA LEU A 260 38.33 18.07 -27.93
C LEU A 260 39.63 18.85 -27.79
N GLN A 261 40.71 18.23 -27.32
CA GLN A 261 42.03 18.87 -27.28
C GLN A 261 42.53 19.23 -28.69
N LYS A 262 42.24 18.38 -29.68
CA LYS A 262 42.59 18.61 -31.10
C LYS A 262 41.67 19.62 -31.77
N ASN A 263 40.35 19.48 -31.56
CA ASN A 263 39.35 20.21 -32.35
C ASN A 263 38.88 21.52 -31.69
N ALA A 264 38.87 21.61 -30.35
CA ALA A 264 38.28 22.73 -29.61
C ALA A 264 38.87 22.92 -28.18
N PRO A 265 40.16 23.26 -28.04
CA PRO A 265 40.85 23.31 -26.74
C PRO A 265 40.24 24.32 -25.76
N LYS A 266 39.70 25.46 -26.25
CA LYS A 266 38.99 26.43 -25.41
C LYS A 266 37.70 25.86 -24.81
N LEU A 267 36.97 25.04 -25.58
CA LEU A 267 35.77 24.36 -25.09
C LEU A 267 36.13 23.32 -24.03
N LEU A 268 37.19 22.53 -24.28
CA LEU A 268 37.69 21.55 -23.32
C LEU A 268 38.08 22.19 -21.99
N ALA A 269 38.81 23.31 -22.01
CA ALA A 269 39.19 24.04 -20.80
C ALA A 269 37.96 24.46 -19.98
N LYS A 270 36.92 25.00 -20.64
CA LYS A 270 35.64 25.35 -20.00
C LYS A 270 34.93 24.14 -19.41
N LEU A 271 34.88 23.01 -20.13
CA LEU A 271 34.24 21.78 -19.66
C LEU A 271 34.98 21.14 -18.48
N LYS A 272 36.32 21.14 -18.50
CA LYS A 272 37.13 20.66 -17.37
C LYS A 272 36.96 21.53 -16.14
N SER A 273 36.91 22.85 -16.31
CA SER A 273 36.64 23.80 -15.23
C SER A 273 35.26 23.57 -14.63
N LEU A 274 34.22 23.46 -15.47
CA LEU A 274 32.85 23.16 -15.05
C LEU A 274 32.78 21.82 -14.30
N ARG A 275 33.40 20.76 -14.82
CA ARG A 275 33.49 19.45 -14.15
C ARG A 275 34.08 19.57 -12.74
N ARG A 276 35.22 20.25 -12.60
CA ARG A 276 35.87 20.44 -11.29
C ARG A 276 35.00 21.25 -10.33
N MET A 277 34.41 22.35 -10.80
CA MET A 277 33.51 23.19 -10.01
C MET A 277 32.26 22.42 -9.56
N SER A 278 31.59 21.71 -10.46
CA SER A 278 30.38 20.95 -10.12
C SER A 278 30.66 19.84 -9.10
N ILE A 279 31.80 19.15 -9.21
CA ILE A 279 32.22 18.17 -8.20
C ILE A 279 32.47 18.85 -6.85
N LEU A 280 33.20 19.96 -6.83
CA LEU A 280 33.48 20.72 -5.61
C LEU A 280 32.17 21.19 -4.95
N ILE A 281 31.26 21.78 -5.74
CA ILE A 281 29.95 22.23 -5.26
C ILE A 281 29.17 21.05 -4.67
N PHE A 282 29.12 19.90 -5.35
CA PHE A 282 28.43 18.72 -4.83
C PHE A 282 29.02 18.25 -3.48
N VAL A 283 30.35 18.16 -3.37
CA VAL A 283 31.02 17.74 -2.12
C VAL A 283 30.77 18.73 -0.99
N VAL A 284 30.90 20.04 -1.27
CA VAL A 284 30.61 21.09 -0.28
C VAL A 284 29.15 21.03 0.16
N MET A 285 28.21 20.90 -0.79
CA MET A 285 26.79 20.77 -0.46
C MET A 285 26.49 19.50 0.33
N ALA A 286 27.12 18.37 0.01
CA ALA A 286 26.99 17.14 0.79
C ALA A 286 27.41 17.33 2.26
N ILE A 287 28.55 18.00 2.48
CA ILE A 287 29.03 18.33 3.84
C ILE A 287 28.05 19.28 4.54
N ILE A 288 27.59 20.34 3.86
CA ILE A 288 26.62 21.30 4.40
C ILE A 288 25.33 20.60 4.80
N LEU A 289 24.75 19.75 3.95
CA LEU A 289 23.51 19.04 4.24
C LEU A 289 23.66 18.13 5.47
N VAL A 290 24.77 17.40 5.57
CA VAL A 290 25.05 16.57 6.77
C VAL A 290 25.13 17.44 8.03
N ILE A 291 25.78 18.60 7.97
CA ILE A 291 25.86 19.52 9.12
C ILE A 291 24.47 20.08 9.47
N VAL A 292 23.74 20.60 8.48
CA VAL A 292 22.45 21.29 8.67
C VAL A 292 21.39 20.39 9.30
N TYR A 293 21.37 19.09 8.97
CA TYR A 293 20.40 18.15 9.55
C TYR A 293 20.83 17.52 10.88
N ASN A 294 22.08 17.71 11.31
CA ASN A 294 22.56 17.21 12.60
C ASN A 294 22.81 18.32 13.65
N VAL A 295 22.85 19.59 13.23
CA VAL A 295 22.94 20.75 14.12
C VAL A 295 21.56 21.42 14.19
N PRO A 296 21.09 21.89 15.37
CA PRO A 296 19.80 22.59 15.48
C PRO A 296 19.71 23.77 14.50
N SER A 297 18.77 23.66 13.56
CA SER A 297 18.57 24.64 12.49
C SER A 297 17.08 24.70 12.09
N PRO A 298 16.63 25.74 11.36
CA PRO A 298 15.27 25.77 10.83
C PRO A 298 14.93 24.55 9.95
N PHE A 299 15.93 23.97 9.28
CA PHE A 299 15.77 22.82 8.38
C PHE A 299 15.46 21.51 9.10
N ASN A 300 15.84 21.39 10.38
CA ASN A 300 15.50 20.24 11.23
C ASN A 300 14.56 20.58 12.40
N ASN A 301 13.82 21.69 12.27
CA ASN A 301 12.90 22.21 13.28
C ASN A 301 13.59 22.38 14.65
N TYR A 302 14.76 23.03 14.63
CA TYR A 302 15.59 23.32 15.81
C TYR A 302 15.96 22.06 16.61
N GLY A 303 16.31 20.97 15.90
CA GLY A 303 16.75 19.73 16.51
C GLY A 303 15.64 18.74 16.89
N LYS A 304 14.39 18.94 16.45
CA LYS A 304 13.31 17.95 16.66
C LYS A 304 13.53 16.64 15.91
N PHE A 305 14.43 16.62 14.94
CA PHE A 305 14.93 15.38 14.37
C PHE A 305 16.41 15.53 13.99
N SER A 306 17.15 14.42 14.07
CA SER A 306 18.49 14.34 13.52
C SER A 306 18.70 13.03 12.75
N MET A 307 19.70 13.03 11.87
CA MET A 307 20.09 11.83 11.13
C MET A 307 20.71 10.78 12.07
N THR A 308 21.50 11.21 13.06
CA THR A 308 22.25 10.34 13.98
C THR A 308 21.38 9.60 15.00
N GLU A 309 20.28 10.19 15.47
CA GLU A 309 19.30 9.55 16.37
C GLU A 309 18.71 8.24 15.80
N ARG A 310 18.71 8.07 14.48
CA ARG A 310 18.19 6.83 13.87
C ARG A 310 19.11 5.63 14.05
N PHE A 311 20.40 5.85 14.24
CA PHE A 311 21.35 4.77 14.52
C PHE A 311 21.23 4.29 15.98
N SER A 312 20.98 5.19 16.94
CA SER A 312 20.75 4.80 18.34
C SER A 312 19.44 4.02 18.52
N ALA A 313 18.39 4.35 17.76
CA ALA A 313 17.12 3.61 17.76
C ALA A 313 17.24 2.14 17.28
N MET A 314 18.30 1.75 16.56
CA MET A 314 18.56 0.35 16.16
C MET A 314 18.95 -0.56 17.34
N ALA A 315 19.52 0.02 18.41
CA ALA A 315 19.84 -0.72 19.61
C ALA A 315 18.58 -1.12 20.40
N SER A 316 17.41 -0.52 20.11
CA SER A 316 16.16 -0.95 20.73
C SER A 316 15.78 -2.37 20.31
N VAL A 317 15.37 -3.18 21.29
CA VAL A 317 15.03 -4.61 21.12
C VAL A 317 13.80 -4.77 20.21
N SER A 318 12.80 -3.90 20.37
CA SER A 318 11.53 -3.94 19.63
C SER A 318 11.67 -3.86 18.10
N SER A 319 12.57 -3.02 17.56
CA SER A 319 12.75 -2.90 16.10
C SER A 319 13.45 -4.11 15.46
N ARG A 320 14.24 -4.87 16.23
CA ARG A 320 14.94 -6.06 15.75
C ARG A 320 14.03 -7.28 15.76
N ASP A 321 13.25 -7.44 16.84
CA ASP A 321 12.30 -8.54 16.98
C ASP A 321 11.20 -8.48 15.92
N GLU A 322 10.71 -7.30 15.57
CA GLU A 322 9.77 -7.10 14.45
C GLU A 322 10.32 -7.67 13.13
N ARG A 323 11.59 -7.37 12.81
CA ARG A 323 12.21 -7.82 11.54
C ARG A 323 12.46 -9.31 11.54
N PHE A 324 13.00 -9.85 12.62
CA PHE A 324 13.24 -11.29 12.74
C PHE A 324 11.94 -12.09 12.73
N LEU A 325 10.89 -11.59 13.37
CA LEU A 325 9.58 -12.23 13.32
C LEU A 325 9.08 -12.33 11.87
N SER A 326 9.09 -11.21 11.15
CA SER A 326 8.71 -11.19 9.73
C SER A 326 9.58 -12.11 8.88
N TRP A 327 10.91 -12.07 9.03
CA TRP A 327 11.83 -12.91 8.25
C TRP A 327 11.68 -14.39 8.54
N PHE A 328 11.68 -14.80 9.80
CA PHE A 328 11.63 -16.20 10.16
C PHE A 328 10.24 -16.82 9.95
N SER A 329 9.16 -16.02 9.95
CA SER A 329 7.84 -16.51 9.56
C SER A 329 7.82 -17.10 8.14
N THR A 330 8.64 -16.56 7.22
CA THR A 330 8.79 -17.11 5.86
C THR A 330 9.29 -18.54 5.84
N ILE A 331 10.11 -18.93 6.84
CA ILE A 331 10.65 -20.29 6.96
C ILE A 331 9.52 -21.27 7.31
N TYR A 332 8.54 -20.87 8.13
CA TYR A 332 7.40 -21.73 8.48
C TYR A 332 6.45 -21.90 7.30
N ILE A 333 6.23 -20.85 6.50
CA ILE A 333 5.51 -20.97 5.23
C ILE A 333 6.26 -21.91 4.27
N TRP A 334 7.58 -21.74 4.15
CA TRP A 334 8.42 -22.56 3.28
C TRP A 334 8.46 -24.05 3.67
N LYS A 335 8.40 -24.38 4.96
CA LYS A 335 8.41 -25.78 5.46
C LYS A 335 7.32 -26.64 4.82
N ASN A 336 6.17 -26.04 4.47
CA ASN A 336 5.03 -26.71 3.86
C ASN A 336 5.26 -27.00 2.35
N HIS A 337 6.07 -26.18 1.67
CA HIS A 337 6.30 -26.27 0.21
C HIS A 337 7.76 -26.00 -0.15
N LYS A 338 8.63 -26.97 0.11
CA LYS A 338 10.08 -26.77 0.06
C LYS A 338 10.65 -26.38 -1.32
N LEU A 339 10.16 -27.02 -2.39
CA LEU A 339 10.74 -26.88 -3.74
C LEU A 339 10.30 -25.61 -4.44
N PHE A 340 8.99 -25.45 -4.64
CA PHE A 340 8.39 -24.36 -5.39
C PHE A 340 7.68 -23.32 -4.50
N GLY A 341 7.72 -23.43 -3.17
CA GLY A 341 7.06 -22.46 -2.28
C GLY A 341 5.53 -22.49 -2.36
N GLN A 342 4.88 -21.61 -1.61
CA GLN A 342 3.41 -21.53 -1.53
C GLN A 342 2.78 -20.89 -2.79
N GLY A 343 3.58 -20.17 -3.58
CA GLY A 343 3.17 -19.40 -4.74
C GLY A 343 3.57 -17.94 -4.65
N ILE A 344 3.93 -17.34 -5.79
CA ILE A 344 4.37 -15.94 -5.84
C ILE A 344 3.28 -14.97 -5.37
N GLY A 345 3.65 -14.01 -4.53
CA GLY A 345 2.73 -13.02 -3.98
C GLY A 345 1.79 -13.51 -2.87
N THR A 346 1.97 -14.72 -2.36
CA THR A 346 1.11 -15.30 -1.32
C THR A 346 1.49 -14.92 0.10
N TYR A 347 2.66 -14.30 0.34
CA TYR A 347 3.07 -13.87 1.68
C TYR A 347 2.06 -12.90 2.31
N GLN A 348 1.43 -12.02 1.52
CA GLN A 348 0.40 -11.10 2.02
C GLN A 348 -0.83 -11.81 2.61
N LEU A 349 -1.06 -13.08 2.23
CA LEU A 349 -2.13 -13.93 2.72
C LEU A 349 -1.65 -14.82 3.89
N TYR A 350 -0.52 -15.51 3.70
CA TYR A 350 -0.02 -16.52 4.66
C TYR A 350 0.93 -15.98 5.73
N GLY A 351 1.41 -14.74 5.60
CA GLY A 351 2.37 -14.13 6.53
C GLY A 351 1.93 -14.18 7.99
N LEU A 352 0.66 -13.85 8.27
CA LEU A 352 0.11 -13.93 9.62
C LEU A 352 0.03 -15.36 10.17
N TYR A 353 -0.20 -16.35 9.31
CA TYR A 353 -0.21 -17.76 9.71
C TYR A 353 1.21 -18.23 10.03
N GLY A 354 2.19 -17.89 9.20
CA GLY A 354 3.60 -18.18 9.47
C GLY A 354 4.12 -17.49 10.74
N ILE A 355 3.61 -16.30 11.07
CA ILE A 355 3.88 -15.63 12.35
C ILE A 355 3.28 -16.41 13.52
N GLY A 356 2.04 -16.88 13.39
CA GLY A 356 1.40 -17.74 14.39
C GLY A 356 2.18 -19.03 14.62
N ASP A 357 2.63 -19.70 13.56
CA ASP A 357 3.47 -20.90 13.66
C ASP A 357 4.81 -20.63 14.36
N LEU A 358 5.49 -19.55 13.98
CA LEU A 358 6.77 -19.16 14.58
C LEU A 358 6.63 -18.83 16.06
N THR A 359 5.60 -18.08 16.43
CA THR A 359 5.39 -17.66 17.82
C THR A 359 4.88 -18.78 18.71
N ALA A 360 4.13 -19.74 18.17
CA ALA A 360 3.77 -20.96 18.88
C ALA A 360 5.00 -21.83 19.19
N ASP A 361 5.94 -21.97 18.25
CA ASP A 361 7.18 -22.71 18.44
C ASP A 361 8.22 -21.92 19.26
N LYS A 362 8.27 -20.59 19.10
CA LYS A 362 9.23 -19.69 19.74
C LYS A 362 8.54 -18.43 20.29
N PRO A 363 7.93 -18.52 21.49
CA PRO A 363 7.16 -17.42 22.10
C PRO A 363 7.92 -16.11 22.30
N ILE A 364 9.26 -16.14 22.36
CA ILE A 364 10.12 -14.95 22.50
C ILE A 364 9.85 -13.88 21.42
N TYR A 365 9.43 -14.29 20.22
CA TYR A 365 9.15 -13.35 19.12
C TYR A 365 7.78 -12.65 19.22
N SER A 366 6.93 -13.01 20.19
CA SER A 366 5.59 -12.42 20.36
C SER A 366 5.62 -10.93 20.68
N TYR A 367 6.71 -10.43 21.29
CA TYR A 367 6.90 -9.00 21.57
C TYR A 367 7.12 -8.16 20.30
N GLY A 368 7.59 -8.79 19.21
CA GLY A 368 7.80 -8.16 17.91
C GLY A 368 6.58 -8.17 16.99
N TRP A 369 5.38 -8.51 17.49
CA TRP A 369 4.21 -8.69 16.63
C TRP A 369 3.82 -7.42 15.87
N ASN A 370 3.61 -7.55 14.56
CA ASN A 370 3.11 -6.50 13.68
C ASN A 370 2.32 -7.10 12.50
N ASN A 371 1.46 -6.31 11.86
CA ASN A 371 0.64 -6.75 10.73
C ASN A 371 1.42 -6.71 9.40
N PHE A 372 2.37 -7.64 9.25
CA PHE A 372 3.23 -7.70 8.07
C PHE A 372 2.47 -8.19 6.83
N LYS A 373 2.44 -7.37 5.78
CA LYS A 373 1.95 -7.77 4.43
C LYS A 373 3.06 -8.15 3.46
N ARG A 374 4.32 -7.95 3.88
CA ARG A 374 5.55 -8.31 3.17
C ARG A 374 6.57 -8.76 4.18
N ALA A 375 7.52 -9.59 3.76
CA ALA A 375 8.54 -10.11 4.67
C ALA A 375 9.55 -9.01 5.08
N HIS A 376 9.58 -7.87 4.38
CA HIS A 376 10.61 -6.84 4.55
C HIS A 376 12.05 -7.37 4.34
N ASN A 377 12.16 -8.38 3.48
CA ASN A 377 13.38 -8.92 2.90
C ASN A 377 12.92 -9.77 1.70
N ASP A 378 13.21 -9.32 0.48
CA ASP A 378 12.73 -9.96 -0.73
C ASP A 378 13.29 -11.38 -0.88
N TYR A 379 14.50 -11.67 -0.39
CA TYR A 379 15.10 -13.01 -0.47
C TYR A 379 14.37 -14.04 0.40
N PHE A 380 14.03 -13.67 1.64
CA PHE A 380 13.20 -14.51 2.52
C PHE A 380 11.77 -14.66 1.96
N GLN A 381 11.20 -13.59 1.40
CA GLN A 381 9.89 -13.69 0.77
C GLN A 381 9.92 -14.65 -0.43
N VAL A 382 10.93 -14.53 -1.30
CA VAL A 382 11.18 -15.43 -2.44
C VAL A 382 11.30 -16.88 -1.98
N LEU A 383 11.97 -17.17 -0.85
CA LEU A 383 12.04 -18.51 -0.30
C LEU A 383 10.64 -19.08 0.02
N SER A 384 9.80 -18.33 0.73
CA SER A 384 8.44 -18.79 1.07
C SER A 384 7.53 -18.93 -0.15
N GLU A 385 7.70 -18.07 -1.15
CA GLU A 385 6.78 -17.93 -2.28
C GLU A 385 7.18 -18.76 -3.51
N THR A 386 8.47 -19.05 -3.68
CA THR A 386 9.02 -19.79 -4.84
C THR A 386 9.91 -20.97 -4.45
N GLY A 387 10.09 -21.20 -3.15
CA GLY A 387 10.85 -22.31 -2.60
C GLY A 387 12.34 -22.20 -2.82
N ILE A 388 13.06 -23.29 -2.51
CA ILE A 388 14.51 -23.31 -2.60
C ILE A 388 15.00 -23.17 -4.05
N VAL A 389 14.20 -23.61 -5.04
CA VAL A 389 14.55 -23.48 -6.46
C VAL A 389 14.59 -22.01 -6.87
N GLY A 390 13.55 -21.24 -6.53
CA GLY A 390 13.50 -19.82 -6.87
C GLY A 390 14.58 -19.01 -6.14
N LEU A 391 14.82 -19.28 -4.85
CA LEU A 391 15.91 -18.65 -4.11
C LEU A 391 17.28 -18.97 -4.70
N ALA A 392 17.54 -20.24 -5.05
CA ALA A 392 18.81 -20.64 -5.65
C ALA A 392 19.07 -19.92 -6.99
N LEU A 393 18.04 -19.74 -7.82
CA LEU A 393 18.16 -19.00 -9.08
C LEU A 393 18.51 -17.52 -8.85
N ILE A 394 17.92 -16.88 -7.83
CA ILE A 394 18.30 -15.50 -7.46
C ILE A 394 19.75 -15.42 -6.98
N ILE A 395 20.20 -16.36 -6.13
CA ILE A 395 21.58 -16.41 -5.65
C ILE A 395 22.56 -16.61 -6.82
N VAL A 396 22.26 -17.56 -7.72
CA VAL A 396 23.05 -17.79 -8.94
C VAL A 396 23.08 -16.55 -9.82
N MET A 397 21.95 -15.85 -9.98
CA MET A 397 21.89 -14.61 -10.74
C MET A 397 22.82 -13.54 -10.14
N LEU A 398 22.80 -13.33 -8.83
CA LEU A 398 23.67 -12.37 -8.14
C LEU A 398 25.15 -12.72 -8.30
N ILE A 399 25.52 -14.00 -8.16
CA ILE A 399 26.90 -14.47 -8.36
C ILE A 399 27.34 -14.21 -9.81
N LEU A 400 26.49 -14.55 -10.79
CA LEU A 400 26.80 -14.32 -12.21
C LEU A 400 26.89 -12.84 -12.56
N LEU A 401 26.08 -11.99 -11.94
CA LEU A 401 26.18 -10.53 -12.08
C LEU A 401 27.53 -10.01 -11.56
N VAL A 402 27.97 -10.45 -10.38
CA VAL A 402 29.29 -10.07 -9.85
C VAL A 402 30.41 -10.53 -10.77
N ILE A 403 30.38 -11.79 -11.22
CA ILE A 403 31.36 -12.33 -12.18
C ILE A 403 31.34 -11.55 -13.49
N TYR A 404 30.16 -11.22 -14.01
CA TYR A 404 29.97 -10.43 -15.22
C TYR A 404 30.60 -9.05 -15.06
N VAL A 405 30.28 -8.32 -13.99
CA VAL A 405 30.80 -6.97 -13.73
C VAL A 405 32.33 -6.97 -13.70
N LEU A 406 32.94 -7.88 -12.94
CA LEU A 406 34.40 -7.96 -12.81
C LEU A 406 35.09 -8.27 -14.14
N LYS A 407 34.55 -9.20 -14.93
CA LYS A 407 35.11 -9.54 -16.25
C LYS A 407 34.86 -8.46 -17.29
N ASN A 408 33.69 -7.82 -17.25
CA ASN A 408 33.27 -6.85 -18.27
C ASN A 408 34.02 -5.52 -18.11
N ILE A 409 34.13 -4.99 -16.88
CA ILE A 409 34.80 -3.71 -16.61
C ILE A 409 36.29 -3.74 -17.00
N GLN A 410 36.93 -4.92 -16.91
CA GLN A 410 38.30 -5.13 -17.36
C GLN A 410 38.47 -5.01 -18.88
N LYS A 411 37.41 -5.26 -19.65
CA LYS A 411 37.43 -5.20 -21.12
C LYS A 411 36.96 -3.85 -21.68
N LEU A 412 36.33 -3.00 -20.88
CA LEU A 412 36.00 -1.63 -21.29
C LEU A 412 37.29 -0.83 -21.47
N GLN A 413 37.45 -0.20 -22.63
CA GLN A 413 38.66 0.54 -22.99
C GLN A 413 38.52 2.05 -22.75
N GLU A 414 37.32 2.59 -22.95
CA GLU A 414 37.04 4.02 -22.87
C GLU A 414 36.67 4.42 -21.43
N ARG A 415 37.22 5.53 -20.95
CA ARG A 415 37.07 5.97 -19.57
C ARG A 415 35.62 6.32 -19.24
N ASP A 416 34.94 7.08 -20.09
CA ASP A 416 33.57 7.51 -19.84
C ASP A 416 32.58 6.33 -19.83
N ASP A 417 32.74 5.35 -20.72
CA ASP A 417 31.99 4.09 -20.73
C ASP A 417 32.22 3.29 -19.44
N THR A 418 33.46 3.27 -18.95
CA THR A 418 33.79 2.62 -17.66
C THR A 418 33.10 3.34 -16.50
N ILE A 419 33.03 4.68 -16.53
CA ILE A 419 32.30 5.48 -15.53
C ILE A 419 30.80 5.17 -15.62
N LEU A 420 30.18 5.30 -16.80
CA LEU A 420 28.76 5.04 -17.00
C LEU A 420 28.37 3.62 -16.57
N PHE A 421 29.14 2.61 -17.00
CA PHE A 421 28.94 1.24 -16.56
C PHE A 421 29.03 1.09 -15.04
N SER A 422 30.01 1.74 -14.40
CA SER A 422 30.13 1.73 -12.94
C SER A 422 28.91 2.35 -12.26
N MET A 423 28.38 3.46 -12.78
CA MET A 423 27.18 4.12 -12.22
C MET A 423 25.91 3.27 -12.39
N LEU A 424 25.77 2.55 -13.51
CA LEU A 424 24.71 1.56 -13.70
C LEU A 424 24.81 0.41 -12.69
N VAL A 425 26.03 -0.09 -12.44
CA VAL A 425 26.30 -1.13 -11.44
C VAL A 425 25.96 -0.65 -10.04
N LEU A 426 26.39 0.56 -9.65
CA LEU A 426 26.07 1.15 -8.35
C LEU A 426 24.56 1.26 -8.13
N SER A 427 23.83 1.77 -9.12
CA SER A 427 22.36 1.82 -9.10
C SER A 427 21.71 0.44 -8.88
N GLY A 428 22.22 -0.59 -9.56
CA GLY A 428 21.77 -1.98 -9.35
C GLY A 428 22.13 -2.55 -7.97
N VAL A 429 23.31 -2.19 -7.43
CA VAL A 429 23.75 -2.58 -6.07
C VAL A 429 22.86 -1.96 -5.01
N VAL A 430 22.48 -0.67 -5.14
CA VAL A 430 21.54 0.00 -4.23
C VAL A 430 20.21 -0.76 -4.16
N PHE A 431 19.66 -1.15 -5.31
CA PHE A 431 18.43 -1.94 -5.38
C PHE A 431 18.58 -3.31 -4.70
N ALA A 432 19.65 -4.05 -5.01
CA ALA A 432 19.90 -5.38 -4.45
C ALA A 432 20.18 -5.34 -2.93
N PHE A 433 20.88 -4.31 -2.47
CA PHE A 433 21.17 -4.08 -1.06
C PHE A 433 19.89 -3.74 -0.29
N GLN A 434 19.07 -2.83 -0.82
CA GLN A 434 17.80 -2.48 -0.19
C GLN A 434 16.82 -3.66 -0.11
N SER A 435 16.91 -4.61 -1.04
CA SER A 435 16.10 -5.84 -1.04
C SER A 435 16.39 -6.77 0.16
N PHE A 436 17.51 -6.60 0.88
CA PHE A 436 17.74 -7.29 2.17
C PHE A 436 16.94 -6.70 3.33
N PHE A 437 16.59 -5.41 3.23
CA PHE A 437 15.95 -4.66 4.31
C PHE A 437 14.54 -4.18 3.97
N SER A 438 14.06 -4.40 2.76
CA SER A 438 12.75 -3.96 2.29
C SER A 438 12.37 -4.74 1.04
N PHE A 439 11.38 -4.23 0.31
CA PHE A 439 10.79 -4.84 -0.87
C PHE A 439 10.72 -3.88 -2.08
N PRO A 440 11.83 -3.26 -2.51
CA PRO A 440 11.81 -2.24 -3.57
C PRO A 440 11.26 -2.77 -4.90
N GLY A 441 11.38 -4.08 -5.18
CA GLY A 441 10.81 -4.71 -6.38
C GLY A 441 9.28 -4.68 -6.47
N HIS A 442 8.60 -4.43 -5.34
CA HIS A 442 7.14 -4.29 -5.28
C HIS A 442 6.66 -2.84 -5.56
N LEU A 443 7.59 -1.91 -5.80
CA LEU A 443 7.28 -0.52 -6.12
C LEU A 443 7.75 -0.24 -7.53
N LEU A 444 6.81 0.08 -8.42
CA LEU A 444 7.11 0.07 -9.84
C LEU A 444 8.22 1.04 -10.28
N PRO A 445 8.31 2.28 -9.77
CA PRO A 445 9.40 3.18 -10.18
C PRO A 445 10.78 2.55 -9.92
N ASN A 446 10.97 1.95 -8.74
CA ASN A 446 12.20 1.28 -8.33
C ASN A 446 12.45 0.04 -9.19
N ALA A 447 11.44 -0.82 -9.38
CA ALA A 447 11.57 -2.04 -10.18
C ALA A 447 11.85 -1.76 -11.66
N LEU A 448 11.21 -0.74 -12.26
CA LEU A 448 11.44 -0.33 -13.64
C LEU A 448 12.85 0.26 -13.80
N MET A 449 13.29 1.11 -12.87
CA MET A 449 14.65 1.66 -12.87
C MET A 449 15.69 0.53 -12.76
N ALA A 450 15.51 -0.41 -11.84
CA ALA A 450 16.39 -1.58 -11.69
C ALA A 450 16.45 -2.41 -12.97
N THR A 451 15.29 -2.71 -13.56
CA THR A 451 15.19 -3.43 -14.83
C THR A 451 15.93 -2.68 -15.94
N PHE A 452 15.76 -1.37 -16.03
CA PHE A 452 16.42 -0.54 -17.03
C PHE A 452 17.95 -0.54 -16.85
N VAL A 453 18.48 -0.24 -15.65
CA VAL A 453 19.94 -0.15 -15.45
C VAL A 453 20.65 -1.49 -15.57
N LEU A 454 20.05 -2.57 -15.06
CA LEU A 454 20.59 -3.93 -15.22
C LEU A 454 20.62 -4.31 -16.70
N SER A 455 19.55 -4.00 -17.45
CA SER A 455 19.46 -4.35 -18.87
C SER A 455 20.36 -3.49 -19.75
N ALA A 456 20.54 -2.20 -19.41
CA ALA A 456 21.51 -1.35 -20.07
C ALA A 456 22.94 -1.87 -19.84
N GLY A 457 23.29 -2.19 -18.59
CA GLY A 457 24.62 -2.70 -18.22
C GLY A 457 24.93 -4.09 -18.80
N LEU A 458 23.94 -4.99 -18.87
CA LEU A 458 24.08 -6.32 -19.49
C LEU A 458 23.91 -6.31 -21.02
N GLY A 459 23.43 -5.20 -21.57
CA GLY A 459 22.97 -5.07 -22.93
C GLY A 459 24.06 -5.00 -23.98
N LYS A 460 23.63 -4.97 -25.24
CA LYS A 460 24.48 -5.08 -26.43
C LYS A 460 25.63 -4.06 -26.45
N TYR A 461 25.40 -2.84 -25.97
CA TYR A 461 26.43 -1.79 -25.95
C TYR A 461 27.59 -2.13 -24.99
N PHE A 462 27.30 -2.48 -23.74
CA PHE A 462 28.31 -2.65 -22.69
C PHE A 462 28.89 -4.06 -22.61
N ASN A 463 28.19 -5.09 -23.08
CA ASN A 463 28.63 -6.47 -22.90
C ASN A 463 29.79 -6.84 -23.84
N LYS A 464 30.97 -7.12 -23.26
CA LYS A 464 32.22 -7.52 -23.95
C LYS A 464 32.66 -8.94 -23.58
N VAL A 465 31.80 -9.72 -22.91
CA VAL A 465 32.20 -10.99 -22.28
C VAL A 465 31.46 -12.18 -22.86
N ASP A 466 30.16 -12.30 -22.63
CA ASP A 466 29.39 -13.52 -22.86
C ASP A 466 28.05 -13.31 -23.55
N GLY A 467 27.66 -12.06 -23.82
CA GLY A 467 26.44 -11.73 -24.52
C GLY A 467 26.51 -12.03 -26.02
N LYS A 468 25.39 -12.51 -26.58
CA LYS A 468 25.27 -12.91 -28.00
C LYS A 468 23.94 -12.47 -28.58
N GLU A 469 23.92 -12.28 -29.89
CA GLU A 469 22.68 -12.15 -30.65
C GLU A 469 22.11 -13.53 -30.98
N TYR A 470 20.82 -13.69 -30.74
CA TYR A 470 20.04 -14.88 -31.09
C TYR A 470 19.05 -14.51 -32.18
N GLU A 471 18.88 -15.41 -33.15
CA GLU A 471 17.93 -15.25 -34.25
C GLU A 471 17.10 -16.52 -34.42
N ILE A 472 15.78 -16.36 -34.40
CA ILE A 472 14.80 -17.41 -34.69
C ILE A 472 14.07 -17.02 -35.98
N LYS A 473 13.91 -17.97 -36.90
CA LYS A 473 13.36 -17.73 -38.25
C LYS A 473 12.10 -18.57 -38.53
N GLY A 474 11.31 -18.12 -39.50
CA GLY A 474 10.20 -18.87 -40.07
C GLY A 474 9.01 -19.01 -39.11
N ALA A 475 8.28 -20.12 -39.22
CA ALA A 475 7.06 -20.37 -38.43
C ALA A 475 7.32 -20.38 -36.92
N LYS A 476 8.46 -20.93 -36.47
CA LYS A 476 8.84 -20.95 -35.04
C LYS A 476 8.95 -19.55 -34.44
N ALA A 477 9.45 -18.58 -35.21
CA ALA A 477 9.56 -17.19 -34.78
C ALA A 477 8.16 -16.57 -34.58
N VAL A 478 7.25 -16.80 -35.53
CA VAL A 478 5.87 -16.31 -35.46
C VAL A 478 5.13 -16.92 -34.26
N VAL A 479 5.24 -18.23 -34.05
CA VAL A 479 4.63 -18.91 -32.90
C VAL A 479 5.15 -18.35 -31.58
N LEU A 480 6.46 -18.15 -31.45
CA LEU A 480 7.04 -17.51 -30.26
C LEU A 480 6.48 -16.09 -30.06
N GLY A 481 6.44 -15.28 -31.11
CA GLY A 481 5.88 -13.93 -31.05
C GLY A 481 4.41 -13.91 -30.60
N LEU A 482 3.60 -14.84 -31.08
CA LEU A 482 2.19 -15.01 -30.67
C LEU A 482 2.05 -15.45 -29.21
N ILE A 483 2.93 -16.32 -28.72
CA ILE A 483 2.94 -16.70 -27.29
C ILE A 483 3.32 -15.50 -26.41
N LEU A 484 4.35 -14.75 -26.80
CA LEU A 484 4.82 -13.59 -26.05
C LEU A 484 3.76 -12.49 -26.00
N ILE A 485 3.13 -12.17 -27.14
CA ILE A 485 2.07 -11.15 -27.17
C ILE A 485 0.84 -11.58 -26.38
N SER A 486 0.47 -12.86 -26.44
CA SER A 486 -0.65 -13.40 -25.65
C SER A 486 -0.36 -13.32 -24.16
N SER A 487 0.88 -13.58 -23.74
CA SER A 487 1.32 -13.44 -22.34
C SER A 487 1.25 -11.98 -21.89
N VAL A 488 1.72 -11.04 -22.73
CA VAL A 488 1.63 -9.60 -22.44
C VAL A 488 0.18 -9.15 -22.36
N ALA A 489 -0.66 -9.52 -23.34
CA ALA A 489 -2.08 -9.16 -23.36
C ALA A 489 -2.85 -9.74 -22.15
N GLY A 490 -2.55 -10.98 -21.76
CA GLY A 490 -3.08 -11.59 -20.55
C GLY A 490 -2.68 -10.83 -19.29
N SER A 491 -1.40 -10.43 -19.17
CA SER A 491 -0.94 -9.60 -18.05
C SER A 491 -1.62 -8.23 -18.04
N THR A 492 -1.74 -7.58 -19.20
CA THR A 492 -2.45 -6.29 -19.32
C THR A 492 -3.90 -6.43 -18.87
N TYR A 493 -4.62 -7.44 -19.33
CA TYR A 493 -5.99 -7.69 -18.89
C TYR A 493 -6.07 -7.87 -17.36
N LEU A 494 -5.24 -8.73 -16.77
CA LEU A 494 -5.26 -8.98 -15.33
C LEU A 494 -4.92 -7.73 -14.50
N ARG A 495 -3.89 -6.99 -14.88
CA ARG A 495 -3.48 -5.76 -14.19
C ARG A 495 -4.52 -4.65 -14.28
N TRP A 496 -5.18 -4.48 -15.43
CA TRP A 496 -6.26 -3.50 -15.56
C TRP A 496 -7.51 -3.89 -14.81
N ASN A 497 -7.87 -5.18 -14.80
CA ASN A 497 -8.96 -5.65 -13.94
C ASN A 497 -8.67 -5.36 -12.47
N HIS A 498 -7.45 -5.65 -11.99
CA HIS A 498 -7.05 -5.36 -10.62
C HIS A 498 -7.10 -3.86 -10.32
N PHE A 499 -6.54 -3.01 -11.20
CA PHE A 499 -6.54 -1.56 -11.04
C PHE A 499 -7.96 -0.96 -11.01
N ILE A 500 -8.83 -1.31 -11.96
CA ILE A 500 -10.21 -0.82 -11.98
C ILE A 500 -10.98 -1.31 -10.74
N SER A 501 -10.73 -2.55 -10.30
CA SER A 501 -11.33 -3.09 -9.07
C SER A 501 -10.87 -2.32 -7.82
N GLU A 502 -9.60 -1.89 -7.78
CA GLU A 502 -9.07 -1.02 -6.73
C GLU A 502 -9.72 0.37 -6.76
N VAL A 503 -9.93 0.97 -7.94
CA VAL A 503 -10.63 2.26 -8.08
C VAL A 503 -12.06 2.15 -7.54
N TYR A 504 -12.79 1.11 -7.91
CA TYR A 504 -14.12 0.86 -7.35
C TYR A 504 -14.07 0.64 -5.84
N PHE A 505 -13.12 -0.17 -5.35
CA PHE A 505 -12.93 -0.33 -3.92
C PHE A 505 -12.66 0.99 -3.21
N ARG A 506 -11.81 1.85 -3.76
CA ARG A 506 -11.47 3.14 -3.18
C ARG A 506 -12.70 4.03 -3.06
N ASN A 507 -13.49 4.13 -4.13
CA ASN A 507 -14.74 4.91 -4.13
C ASN A 507 -15.77 4.32 -3.15
N GLY A 508 -15.88 2.99 -3.09
CA GLY A 508 -16.70 2.30 -2.09
C GLY A 508 -16.23 2.57 -0.66
N ASN A 509 -14.92 2.59 -0.42
CA ASN A 509 -14.33 2.88 0.89
C ASN A 509 -14.54 4.33 1.30
N VAL A 510 -14.47 5.29 0.37
CA VAL A 510 -14.83 6.69 0.66
C VAL A 510 -16.30 6.77 1.07
N ALA A 511 -17.22 6.17 0.32
CA ALA A 511 -18.64 6.13 0.67
C ALA A 511 -18.88 5.44 2.02
N PHE A 512 -18.19 4.34 2.30
CA PHE A 512 -18.26 3.62 3.59
C PHE A 512 -17.74 4.47 4.76
N GLN A 513 -16.64 5.21 4.56
CA GLN A 513 -16.12 6.12 5.58
C GLN A 513 -17.08 7.28 5.84
N THR A 514 -17.67 7.86 4.79
CA THR A 514 -18.72 8.89 4.93
C THR A 514 -19.95 8.34 5.65
N LEU A 515 -20.40 7.12 5.32
CA LEU A 515 -21.47 6.42 6.03
C LEU A 515 -21.15 6.30 7.53
N SER A 516 -19.93 5.88 7.88
CA SER A 516 -19.49 5.78 9.27
C SER A 516 -19.45 7.13 9.98
N GLN A 517 -18.99 8.19 9.31
CA GLN A 517 -18.95 9.54 9.87
C GLN A 517 -20.35 10.09 10.15
N LEU A 518 -21.30 9.88 9.22
CA LEU A 518 -22.70 10.28 9.41
C LEU A 518 -23.35 9.58 10.61
N ARG A 519 -22.99 8.32 10.88
CA ARG A 519 -23.46 7.61 12.08
C ARG A 519 -22.89 8.18 13.36
N THR A 520 -21.59 8.47 13.37
CA THR A 520 -20.96 9.14 14.51
C THR A 520 -21.58 10.50 14.76
N GLN A 521 -21.86 11.26 13.69
CA GLN A 521 -22.55 12.54 13.78
C GLN A 521 -23.97 12.40 14.33
N LEU A 522 -24.73 11.38 13.90
CA LEU A 522 -26.06 11.11 14.42
C LEU A 522 -26.03 10.84 15.94
N ALA A 523 -25.10 10.00 16.39
CA ALA A 523 -24.92 9.72 17.82
C ALA A 523 -24.52 10.98 18.61
N GLN A 524 -23.64 11.81 18.06
CA GLN A 524 -23.26 13.09 18.67
C GLN A 524 -24.46 14.05 18.79
N ILE A 525 -25.30 14.14 17.75
CA ILE A 525 -26.53 14.94 17.78
C ILE A 525 -27.46 14.45 18.89
N ASP A 526 -27.64 13.12 19.01
CA ASP A 526 -28.47 12.54 20.07
C ASP A 526 -27.96 12.88 21.47
N ASP A 527 -26.64 12.86 21.68
CA ASP A 527 -26.04 13.24 22.96
C ASP A 527 -26.18 14.75 23.23
N TYR A 528 -26.04 15.61 22.22
CA TYR A 528 -26.30 17.04 22.37
C TYR A 528 -27.76 17.35 22.70
N LEU A 529 -28.71 16.63 22.08
CA LEU A 529 -30.13 16.77 22.40
C LEU A 529 -30.41 16.38 23.87
N LYS A 530 -29.82 15.29 24.36
CA LYS A 530 -29.91 14.92 25.79
C LYS A 530 -29.30 15.97 26.72
N GLN A 531 -28.17 16.58 26.33
CA GLN A 531 -27.57 17.67 27.10
C GLN A 531 -28.49 18.90 27.15
N LEU A 532 -29.15 19.24 26.03
CA LEU A 532 -30.15 20.31 26.01
C LEU A 532 -31.35 19.98 26.92
N ASP A 533 -31.82 18.72 26.94
CA ASP A 533 -32.86 18.27 27.88
C ASP A 533 -32.43 18.47 29.33
N GLN A 534 -31.18 18.13 29.67
CA GLN A 534 -30.64 18.35 31.00
C GLN A 534 -30.53 19.84 31.36
N ILE A 535 -29.99 20.66 30.45
CA ILE A 535 -29.87 22.12 30.63
C ILE A 535 -31.26 22.75 30.84
N GLU A 536 -32.25 22.32 30.07
CA GLU A 536 -33.64 22.78 30.19
C GLU A 536 -34.24 22.37 31.54
N SER A 537 -33.97 21.15 32.01
CA SER A 537 -34.36 20.69 33.34
C SER A 537 -33.68 21.48 34.46
N GLU A 538 -32.37 21.73 34.37
CA GLU A 538 -31.62 22.53 35.35
C GLU A 538 -32.11 23.98 35.42
N LEU A 539 -32.44 24.56 34.26
CA LEU A 539 -33.04 25.90 34.15
C LEU A 539 -34.42 25.95 34.82
N ASN A 540 -35.26 24.94 34.58
CA ASN A 540 -36.60 24.86 35.18
C ASN A 540 -36.56 24.65 36.70
N ASN A 541 -35.54 23.94 37.20
CA ASN A 541 -35.35 23.68 38.63
C ASN A 541 -34.43 24.70 39.33
N PHE A 542 -33.91 25.71 38.62
CA PHE A 542 -32.92 26.67 39.11
C PHE A 542 -31.74 26.01 39.85
N SER A 543 -31.19 24.97 39.24
CA SER A 543 -30.10 24.17 39.81
C SER A 543 -28.83 24.31 38.96
N GLY A 544 -27.71 23.79 39.48
CA GLY A 544 -26.41 23.87 38.80
C GLY A 544 -26.02 25.32 38.46
N GLN A 545 -25.69 25.56 37.19
CA GLN A 545 -25.30 26.90 36.69
C GLN A 545 -26.44 27.92 36.71
N PHE A 546 -27.70 27.48 36.84
CA PHE A 546 -28.88 28.36 36.83
C PHE A 546 -29.37 28.75 38.24
N GLN A 547 -28.65 28.38 39.30
CA GLN A 547 -28.98 28.76 40.69
C GLN A 547 -29.10 30.27 40.90
N ILE A 548 -28.33 31.06 40.14
CA ILE A 548 -28.37 32.52 40.19
C ILE A 548 -29.73 33.08 39.76
N TYR A 549 -30.48 32.36 38.94
CA TYR A 549 -31.80 32.77 38.44
C TYR A 549 -32.95 32.39 39.37
N SER A 550 -32.67 31.70 40.48
CA SER A 550 -33.66 31.58 41.55
C SER A 550 -34.03 32.97 42.09
N PRO A 551 -35.30 33.24 42.44
CA PRO A 551 -35.74 34.57 42.82
C PRO A 551 -34.90 35.18 43.96
N GLU A 552 -34.56 34.39 44.98
CA GLU A 552 -33.78 34.85 46.12
C GLU A 552 -32.34 35.23 45.74
N ASN A 553 -31.64 34.38 44.98
CA ASN A 553 -30.25 34.61 44.63
C ASN A 553 -30.10 35.76 43.63
N TRP A 554 -31.01 35.89 42.66
CA TRP A 554 -30.99 36.97 41.68
C TRP A 554 -31.17 38.34 42.35
N HIS A 555 -32.14 38.44 43.26
CA HIS A 555 -32.39 39.69 43.99
C HIS A 555 -31.24 40.06 44.94
N LYS A 556 -30.65 39.09 45.66
CA LYS A 556 -29.44 39.32 46.48
C LYS A 556 -28.27 39.83 45.64
N TYR A 557 -28.04 39.22 44.48
CA TYR A 557 -26.99 39.63 43.54
C TYR A 557 -27.19 41.06 43.04
N LYS A 558 -28.40 41.41 42.57
CA LYS A 558 -28.72 42.76 42.08
C LYS A 558 -28.68 43.83 43.17
N GLN A 559 -29.07 43.49 44.41
CA GLN A 559 -28.93 44.38 45.57
C GLN A 559 -27.47 44.69 45.90
N SER A 560 -26.60 43.66 45.92
CA SER A 560 -25.16 43.84 46.13
C SER A 560 -24.52 44.70 45.03
N GLN A 561 -24.92 44.47 43.77
CA GLN A 561 -24.42 45.24 42.63
C GLN A 561 -24.81 46.73 42.72
N ALA A 562 -26.07 47.03 43.09
CA ALA A 562 -26.55 48.40 43.25
C ALA A 562 -25.83 49.14 44.39
N GLY A 563 -25.57 48.46 45.52
CA GLY A 563 -24.81 49.01 46.65
C GLY A 563 -23.36 49.36 46.31
N ASN A 564 -22.68 48.53 45.50
CA ASN A 564 -21.30 48.79 45.06
C ASN A 564 -21.17 49.93 44.03
N LEU A 565 -22.26 50.26 43.32
CA LEU A 565 -22.31 51.31 42.29
C LEU A 565 -23.00 52.60 42.77
N GLY A 566 -23.40 52.68 44.04
CA GLY A 566 -24.08 53.86 44.62
C GLY A 566 -25.51 54.09 44.11
N GLY A 567 -26.17 53.07 43.55
CA GLY A 567 -27.52 53.17 42.97
C GLY A 567 -28.65 52.63 43.87
N LEU A 568 -29.89 53.03 43.59
CA LEU A 568 -31.10 52.53 44.27
C LEU A 568 -31.58 51.21 43.64
N TYR A 569 -31.79 50.17 44.46
CA TYR A 569 -32.30 48.88 44.00
C TYR A 569 -33.81 48.92 43.68
N ASN A 570 -34.19 48.61 42.44
CA ASN A 570 -35.59 48.45 42.03
C ASN A 570 -35.95 46.98 41.82
N ARG A 571 -36.82 46.44 42.69
CA ARG A 571 -37.22 45.03 42.66
C ARG A 571 -37.99 44.63 41.38
N ALA A 572 -38.85 45.50 40.87
CA ALA A 572 -39.66 45.21 39.68
C ALA A 572 -38.79 45.17 38.41
N GLN A 573 -37.85 46.10 38.29
CA GLN A 573 -36.89 46.12 37.19
C GLN A 573 -35.97 44.90 37.23
N ALA A 574 -35.43 44.55 38.40
CA ALA A 574 -34.58 43.38 38.58
C ALA A 574 -35.32 42.07 38.23
N GLU A 575 -36.61 41.96 38.56
CA GLU A 575 -37.42 40.79 38.20
C GLU A 575 -37.72 40.72 36.70
N SER A 576 -38.02 41.85 36.06
CA SER A 576 -38.18 41.92 34.60
C SER A 576 -36.90 41.48 33.88
N GLU A 577 -35.73 41.93 34.33
CA GLU A 577 -34.44 41.48 33.79
C GLU A 577 -34.22 39.97 34.01
N ARG A 578 -34.63 39.41 35.15
CA ARG A 578 -34.52 37.97 35.44
C ARG A 578 -35.32 37.15 34.43
N LEU A 579 -36.58 37.51 34.24
CA LEU A 579 -37.50 36.83 33.33
C LEU A 579 -37.04 36.97 31.87
N GLN A 580 -36.54 38.14 31.48
CA GLN A 580 -35.98 38.35 30.15
C GLN A 580 -34.74 37.47 29.90
N ASN A 581 -33.83 37.36 30.88
CA ASN A 581 -32.67 36.48 30.77
C ASN A 581 -33.06 35.01 30.67
N ILE A 582 -34.00 34.53 31.50
CA ILE A 582 -34.53 33.17 31.42
C ILE A 582 -35.17 32.92 30.05
N GLN A 583 -35.95 33.88 29.53
CA GLN A 583 -36.58 33.74 28.22
C GLN A 583 -35.56 33.72 27.08
N ASN A 584 -34.48 34.52 27.17
CA ASN A 584 -33.39 34.49 26.20
C ASN A 584 -32.70 33.12 26.18
N ILE A 585 -32.42 32.54 27.35
CA ILE A 585 -31.83 31.21 27.48
C ILE A 585 -32.79 30.15 26.88
N ARG A 586 -34.09 30.20 27.20
CA ARG A 586 -35.10 29.30 26.62
C ARG A 586 -35.15 29.40 25.10
N ASN A 587 -35.11 30.61 24.56
CA ASN A 587 -35.11 30.83 23.11
C ASN A 587 -33.85 30.23 22.45
N GLN A 588 -32.68 30.40 23.07
CA GLN A 588 -31.43 29.79 22.60
C GLN A 588 -31.48 28.26 22.62
N ILE A 589 -31.98 27.65 23.71
CA ILE A 589 -32.19 26.20 23.80
C ILE A 589 -33.12 25.73 22.69
N ALA A 590 -34.27 26.39 22.52
CA ALA A 590 -35.26 26.04 21.49
C ALA A 590 -34.73 26.21 20.06
N GLN A 591 -33.86 27.19 19.81
CA GLN A 591 -33.21 27.39 18.52
C GLN A 591 -32.18 26.28 18.23
N ASN A 592 -31.31 25.98 19.19
CA ASN A 592 -30.32 24.91 19.08
C ASN A 592 -30.98 23.55 18.87
N ARG A 593 -32.04 23.26 19.64
CA ARG A 593 -32.85 22.04 19.51
C ARG A 593 -33.46 21.91 18.11
N ARG A 594 -34.06 22.98 17.59
CA ARG A 594 -34.62 23.00 16.23
C ARG A 594 -33.56 22.73 15.16
N ALA A 595 -32.39 23.38 15.26
CA ALA A 595 -31.29 23.17 14.32
C ALA A 595 -30.77 21.73 14.34
N LEU A 596 -30.54 21.16 15.52
CA LEU A 596 -30.08 19.77 15.67
C LEU A 596 -31.13 18.75 15.21
N THR A 597 -32.42 19.00 15.47
CA THR A 597 -33.52 18.12 15.02
C THR A 597 -33.61 18.11 13.50
N ALA A 598 -33.54 19.28 12.84
CA ALA A 598 -33.52 19.36 11.39
C ALA A 598 -32.32 18.63 10.77
N GLN A 599 -31.12 18.73 11.39
CA GLN A 599 -29.96 17.94 10.95
C GLN A 599 -30.19 16.44 11.13
N LYS A 600 -30.75 16.01 12.26
CA LYS A 600 -31.09 14.61 12.55
C LYS A 600 -32.04 14.03 11.53
N GLU A 601 -33.05 14.79 11.09
CA GLU A 601 -34.03 14.35 10.08
C GLU A 601 -33.44 14.18 8.68
N ALA A 602 -32.39 14.94 8.33
CA ALA A 602 -31.74 14.85 7.02
C ALA A 602 -30.78 13.64 6.88
N ILE A 603 -30.18 13.19 7.99
CA ILE A 603 -29.13 12.15 7.99
C ILE A 603 -29.61 10.78 7.44
N PRO A 604 -30.80 10.24 7.77
CA PRO A 604 -31.25 8.93 7.30
C PRO A 604 -31.26 8.75 5.78
N HIS A 605 -31.60 9.80 5.04
CA HIS A 605 -31.56 9.77 3.57
C HIS A 605 -30.12 9.63 3.05
N GLU A 606 -29.20 10.43 3.58
CA GLU A 606 -27.78 10.36 3.22
C GLU A 606 -27.15 9.02 3.64
N LEU A 607 -27.53 8.46 4.79
CA LEU A 607 -27.10 7.12 5.21
C LEU A 607 -27.46 6.06 4.16
N THR A 608 -28.71 6.06 3.68
CA THR A 608 -29.17 5.09 2.67
C THR A 608 -28.42 5.27 1.35
N LYS A 609 -28.22 6.53 0.92
CA LYS A 609 -27.48 6.88 -0.28
C LYS A 609 -26.02 6.38 -0.23
N TYR A 610 -25.29 6.67 0.84
CA TYR A 610 -23.89 6.23 0.96
C TYR A 610 -23.77 4.72 1.18
N TYR A 611 -24.75 4.09 1.86
CA TYR A 611 -24.84 2.64 1.95
C TYR A 611 -24.94 1.98 0.57
N GLU A 612 -25.88 2.45 -0.26
CA GLU A 612 -26.09 1.92 -1.62
C GLU A 612 -24.90 2.19 -2.53
N GLN A 613 -24.27 3.36 -2.43
CA GLN A 613 -23.04 3.66 -3.16
C GLN A 613 -21.89 2.73 -2.76
N ALA A 614 -21.65 2.56 -1.45
CA ALA A 614 -20.60 1.67 -0.96
C ALA A 614 -20.84 0.23 -1.41
N LYS A 615 -22.06 -0.29 -1.23
CA LYS A 615 -22.48 -1.63 -1.71
C LYS A 615 -22.23 -1.79 -3.20
N SER A 616 -22.73 -0.87 -4.03
CA SER A 616 -22.62 -0.92 -5.48
C SER A 616 -21.15 -0.95 -5.94
N TYR A 617 -20.30 -0.10 -5.36
CA TYR A 617 -18.89 -0.04 -5.71
C TYR A 617 -18.11 -1.29 -5.29
N PHE A 618 -18.33 -1.80 -4.06
CA PHE A 618 -17.68 -3.04 -3.65
C PHE A 618 -18.14 -4.25 -4.48
N LEU A 619 -19.42 -4.33 -4.84
CA LEU A 619 -19.93 -5.36 -5.75
C LEU A 619 -19.30 -5.28 -7.13
N LYS A 620 -19.16 -4.07 -7.71
CA LYS A 620 -18.45 -3.88 -9.00
C LYS A 620 -17.00 -4.33 -8.92
N SER A 621 -16.32 -4.01 -7.80
CA SER A 621 -14.94 -4.42 -7.54
C SER A 621 -14.79 -5.95 -7.55
N VAL A 622 -15.60 -6.69 -6.78
CA VAL A 622 -15.47 -8.16 -6.70
C VAL A 622 -15.98 -8.89 -7.95
N LYS A 623 -16.97 -8.33 -8.67
CA LYS A 623 -17.45 -8.89 -9.94
C LYS A 623 -16.38 -8.80 -11.03
N LEU A 624 -15.61 -7.72 -11.05
CA LEU A 624 -14.50 -7.54 -12.00
C LEU A 624 -13.27 -8.37 -11.59
N ASN A 625 -12.92 -8.33 -10.31
CA ASN A 625 -11.86 -9.14 -9.74
C ASN A 625 -12.27 -9.84 -8.43
N HIS A 626 -12.66 -11.10 -8.54
CA HIS A 626 -13.05 -11.93 -7.39
C HIS A 626 -11.91 -12.21 -6.39
N THR A 627 -10.65 -11.88 -6.72
CA THR A 627 -9.54 -11.98 -5.75
C THR A 627 -9.33 -10.71 -4.95
N TYR A 628 -10.12 -9.65 -5.18
CA TYR A 628 -9.98 -8.39 -4.48
C TYR A 628 -10.64 -8.45 -3.08
N GLY A 629 -10.02 -9.22 -2.19
CA GLY A 629 -10.58 -9.60 -0.89
C GLY A 629 -10.95 -8.44 0.05
N LYS A 630 -10.31 -7.27 -0.10
CA LYS A 630 -10.66 -6.06 0.65
C LYS A 630 -12.14 -5.69 0.44
N SER A 631 -12.65 -5.80 -0.78
CA SER A 631 -14.06 -5.49 -1.07
C SER A 631 -15.01 -6.48 -0.41
N TYR A 632 -14.66 -7.78 -0.32
CA TYR A 632 -15.44 -8.75 0.45
C TYR A 632 -15.46 -8.44 1.94
N PHE A 633 -14.32 -7.98 2.51
CA PHE A 633 -14.26 -7.56 3.91
C PHE A 633 -15.24 -6.40 4.22
N TYR A 634 -15.33 -5.38 3.35
CA TYR A 634 -16.27 -4.28 3.56
C TYR A 634 -17.72 -4.66 3.21
N LEU A 635 -17.95 -5.56 2.23
CA LEU A 635 -19.26 -6.14 1.99
C LEU A 635 -19.74 -6.93 3.21
N ALA A 636 -18.86 -7.67 3.88
CA ALA A 636 -19.19 -8.37 5.11
C ALA A 636 -19.63 -7.41 6.23
N ALA A 637 -18.98 -6.25 6.35
CA ALA A 637 -19.39 -5.21 7.29
C ALA A 637 -20.78 -4.63 6.94
N LEU A 638 -21.01 -4.33 5.65
CA LEU A 638 -22.29 -3.82 5.13
C LEU A 638 -23.43 -4.86 5.16
N ALA A 639 -23.11 -6.15 5.19
CA ALA A 639 -24.11 -7.22 5.24
C ALA A 639 -24.87 -7.25 6.57
N SER A 640 -24.25 -6.77 7.66
CA SER A 640 -24.88 -6.61 8.98
C SER A 640 -25.36 -5.19 9.26
N ASP A 641 -25.51 -4.37 8.21
CA ASP A 641 -25.88 -2.97 8.36
C ASP A 641 -27.39 -2.80 8.64
N PRO A 642 -27.80 -1.87 9.52
CA PRO A 642 -29.21 -1.58 9.80
C PRO A 642 -30.07 -1.32 8.57
N VAL A 643 -29.52 -0.68 7.52
CA VAL A 643 -30.25 -0.44 6.26
C VAL A 643 -30.66 -1.76 5.62
N ARG A 644 -29.75 -2.74 5.57
CA ARG A 644 -30.04 -4.08 5.02
C ARG A 644 -30.95 -4.89 5.92
N ILE A 645 -30.75 -4.81 7.23
CA ILE A 645 -31.58 -5.54 8.21
C ILE A 645 -33.06 -5.18 8.02
N ASN A 646 -33.37 -3.89 7.83
CA ASN A 646 -34.74 -3.46 7.54
C ASN A 646 -35.28 -4.07 6.24
N ILE A 647 -34.46 -4.13 5.18
CA ILE A 647 -34.82 -4.78 3.91
C ILE A 647 -35.09 -6.28 4.11
N LEU A 648 -34.25 -6.97 4.88
CA LEU A 648 -34.41 -8.40 5.17
C LEU A 648 -35.65 -8.67 6.03
N LYS A 649 -36.01 -7.77 6.95
CA LYS A 649 -37.22 -7.88 7.76
C LYS A 649 -38.48 -7.91 6.87
N ASP A 650 -38.55 -7.03 5.88
CA ASP A 650 -39.65 -7.02 4.91
C ASP A 650 -39.59 -8.24 3.97
N ALA A 651 -38.38 -8.67 3.58
CA ALA A 651 -38.18 -9.83 2.72
C ALA A 651 -38.63 -11.13 3.39
N LEU A 652 -38.32 -11.32 4.67
CA LEU A 652 -38.70 -12.51 5.45
C LEU A 652 -40.22 -12.66 5.55
N ARG A 653 -40.97 -11.56 5.60
CA ARG A 653 -42.44 -11.58 5.59
C ARG A 653 -43.01 -12.03 4.24
N LYS A 654 -42.29 -11.80 3.14
CA LYS A 654 -42.74 -12.10 1.77
C LYS A 654 -42.27 -13.46 1.27
N ASN A 655 -40.99 -13.78 1.46
CA ASN A 655 -40.35 -14.98 0.95
C ASN A 655 -39.23 -15.45 1.90
N PRO A 656 -39.56 -16.05 3.05
CA PRO A 656 -38.56 -16.49 4.03
C PRO A 656 -37.63 -17.57 3.48
N GLU A 657 -38.09 -18.40 2.54
CA GLU A 657 -37.29 -19.47 1.95
C GLU A 657 -36.08 -18.93 1.17
N ALA A 658 -36.30 -17.92 0.32
CA ALA A 658 -35.22 -17.30 -0.45
C ALA A 658 -34.16 -16.65 0.45
N VAL A 659 -34.60 -15.98 1.53
CA VAL A 659 -33.73 -15.26 2.45
C VAL A 659 -32.88 -16.21 3.29
N LEU A 660 -33.52 -17.22 3.91
CA LEU A 660 -32.85 -18.14 4.84
C LEU A 660 -32.06 -19.24 4.14
N SER A 661 -32.36 -19.52 2.86
CA SER A 661 -31.54 -20.39 2.00
C SER A 661 -30.35 -19.67 1.36
N GLN A 662 -30.13 -18.40 1.68
CA GLN A 662 -29.06 -17.55 1.13
C GLN A 662 -29.09 -17.40 -0.41
N ASN A 663 -30.26 -17.11 -0.97
CA ASN A 663 -30.48 -16.89 -2.41
C ASN A 663 -31.33 -15.64 -2.72
N TYR A 664 -31.38 -14.66 -1.81
CA TYR A 664 -32.23 -13.48 -1.94
C TYR A 664 -31.54 -12.29 -2.61
N ASP A 665 -30.45 -11.78 -2.03
CA ASP A 665 -29.80 -10.54 -2.48
C ASP A 665 -28.34 -10.72 -2.92
N GLU A 666 -27.69 -9.63 -3.34
CA GLU A 666 -26.33 -9.66 -3.86
C GLU A 666 -25.29 -10.10 -2.82
N PHE A 667 -25.49 -9.83 -1.52
CA PHE A 667 -24.56 -10.27 -0.48
C PHE A 667 -24.52 -11.80 -0.39
N GLN A 668 -25.68 -12.43 -0.56
CA GLN A 668 -25.80 -13.88 -0.55
C GLN A 668 -25.35 -14.47 -1.90
N ASN A 669 -25.71 -13.84 -3.02
CA ASN A 669 -25.47 -14.38 -4.36
C ASN A 669 -24.00 -14.33 -4.82
N ILE A 670 -23.17 -13.45 -4.25
CA ILE A 670 -21.73 -13.42 -4.55
C ILE A 670 -20.93 -14.53 -3.87
N LEU A 671 -21.50 -15.19 -2.86
CA LEU A 671 -20.81 -16.26 -2.13
C LEU A 671 -20.81 -17.56 -2.94
N PRO A 672 -19.66 -18.26 -3.03
CA PRO A 672 -19.65 -19.63 -3.54
C PRO A 672 -20.51 -20.55 -2.67
N ASN A 673 -21.11 -21.59 -3.26
CA ASN A 673 -22.00 -22.51 -2.56
C ASN A 673 -21.40 -23.12 -1.28
N LYS A 674 -20.09 -23.37 -1.24
CA LYS A 674 -19.38 -23.87 -0.04
C LYS A 674 -19.50 -22.94 1.18
N PHE A 675 -19.70 -21.65 0.96
CA PHE A 675 -19.84 -20.62 2.00
C PHE A 675 -21.30 -20.20 2.22
N LYS A 676 -22.25 -20.81 1.52
CA LYS A 676 -23.68 -20.62 1.77
C LYS A 676 -24.15 -21.65 2.80
N TYR A 677 -23.88 -21.37 4.08
CA TYR A 677 -24.21 -22.29 5.17
C TYR A 677 -25.71 -22.52 5.39
N ALA A 678 -26.55 -21.52 5.09
CA ALA A 678 -28.01 -21.61 5.17
C ALA A 678 -28.54 -22.18 6.51
N TYR A 679 -27.90 -21.81 7.62
CA TYR A 679 -28.18 -22.36 8.96
C TYR A 679 -29.66 -22.32 9.37
N PHE A 680 -30.40 -21.31 8.90
CA PHE A 680 -31.79 -21.10 9.27
C PHE A 680 -32.79 -21.56 8.20
N LYS A 681 -32.36 -22.27 7.14
CA LYS A 681 -33.24 -22.70 6.05
C LYS A 681 -34.47 -23.45 6.53
N ASP A 682 -34.32 -24.34 7.51
CA ASP A 682 -35.41 -25.14 8.07
C ASP A 682 -36.49 -24.29 8.78
N LEU A 683 -36.14 -23.06 9.22
CA LEU A 683 -37.10 -22.14 9.83
C LEU A 683 -38.00 -21.45 8.82
N ALA A 684 -37.72 -21.55 7.51
CA ALA A 684 -38.48 -20.84 6.48
C ALA A 684 -39.96 -21.25 6.46
N VAL A 685 -40.24 -22.56 6.54
CA VAL A 685 -41.61 -23.10 6.57
C VAL A 685 -42.32 -22.66 7.85
N TYR A 686 -41.63 -22.74 8.99
CA TYR A 686 -42.17 -22.32 10.27
C TYR A 686 -42.53 -20.83 10.31
N ILE A 687 -41.65 -19.97 9.81
CA ILE A 687 -41.88 -18.52 9.72
C ILE A 687 -43.04 -18.21 8.79
N LYS A 688 -43.15 -18.93 7.66
CA LYS A 688 -44.28 -18.80 6.74
C LYS A 688 -45.61 -19.14 7.40
N ASN A 689 -45.63 -20.18 8.25
CA ASN A 689 -46.81 -20.62 8.98
C ASN A 689 -47.08 -19.78 10.24
N ASN A 690 -46.06 -19.09 10.79
CA ASN A 690 -46.15 -18.28 12.00
C ASN A 690 -45.57 -16.86 11.78
N PRO A 691 -46.24 -15.97 11.01
CA PRO A 691 -45.66 -14.66 10.65
C PRO A 691 -45.33 -13.76 11.85
N SER A 692 -46.07 -13.87 12.95
CA SER A 692 -45.84 -13.12 14.20
C SER A 692 -44.51 -13.47 14.88
N PHE A 693 -43.86 -14.57 14.47
CA PHE A 693 -42.54 -14.96 14.96
C PHE A 693 -41.46 -13.94 14.60
N ILE A 694 -41.57 -13.28 13.45
CA ILE A 694 -40.62 -12.24 12.97
C ILE A 694 -40.63 -11.01 13.89
N ASP A 695 -41.74 -10.75 14.58
CA ASP A 695 -41.85 -9.62 15.51
C ASP A 695 -41.36 -9.96 16.93
N LYS A 696 -41.28 -11.26 17.25
CA LYS A 696 -40.77 -11.76 18.55
C LYS A 696 -39.26 -11.95 18.55
N ILE A 697 -38.70 -12.44 17.44
CA ILE A 697 -37.27 -12.71 17.29
C ILE A 697 -36.78 -12.05 16.02
N ASP A 698 -35.71 -11.25 16.16
CA ASP A 698 -35.12 -10.52 15.04
C ASP A 698 -34.31 -11.44 14.09
N MET A 699 -35.06 -12.25 13.34
CA MET A 699 -34.50 -13.17 12.34
C MET A 699 -33.80 -12.45 11.19
N ALA A 700 -34.16 -11.18 10.93
CA ALA A 700 -33.48 -10.37 9.93
C ALA A 700 -32.04 -10.08 10.35
N THR A 701 -31.82 -9.65 11.59
CA THR A 701 -30.49 -9.47 12.16
C THR A 701 -29.73 -10.80 12.24
N ALA A 702 -30.40 -11.89 12.65
CA ALA A 702 -29.78 -13.22 12.69
C ALA A 702 -29.22 -13.64 11.32
N GLN A 703 -30.02 -13.55 10.26
CA GLN A 703 -29.58 -13.89 8.91
C GLN A 703 -28.51 -12.91 8.38
N ALA A 704 -28.62 -11.62 8.70
CA ALA A 704 -27.62 -10.62 8.33
C ALA A 704 -26.25 -10.93 8.94
N ILE A 705 -26.21 -11.40 10.19
CA ILE A 705 -24.99 -11.84 10.88
C ILE A 705 -24.43 -13.11 10.24
N VAL A 706 -25.26 -14.09 9.85
CA VAL A 706 -24.81 -15.27 9.10
C VAL A 706 -24.15 -14.87 7.79
N ASP A 707 -24.80 -14.03 6.99
CA ASP A 707 -24.26 -13.57 5.70
C ASP A 707 -22.95 -12.79 5.88
N SER A 708 -22.89 -11.92 6.90
CA SER A 708 -21.68 -11.20 7.30
C SER A 708 -20.54 -12.16 7.66
N ALA A 709 -20.81 -13.18 8.47
CA ALA A 709 -19.81 -14.19 8.83
C ALA A 709 -19.33 -14.98 7.61
N CYS A 710 -20.23 -15.41 6.73
CA CYS A 710 -19.88 -16.12 5.50
C CYS A 710 -18.96 -15.29 4.59
N LEU A 711 -19.27 -14.00 4.43
CA LEU A 711 -18.45 -13.07 3.64
C LEU A 711 -17.08 -12.81 4.29
N TYR A 712 -17.00 -12.69 5.61
CA TYR A 712 -15.72 -12.56 6.30
C TYR A 712 -14.86 -13.82 6.16
N GLU A 713 -15.43 -15.01 6.35
CA GLU A 713 -14.71 -16.28 6.15
C GLU A 713 -14.22 -16.40 4.70
N PHE A 714 -15.05 -16.02 3.71
CA PHE A 714 -14.64 -16.01 2.31
C PHE A 714 -13.54 -14.97 2.02
N SER A 715 -13.64 -13.78 2.62
CA SER A 715 -12.63 -12.71 2.45
C SER A 715 -11.24 -13.16 2.89
N LEU A 716 -11.14 -13.99 3.94
CA LEU A 716 -9.86 -14.52 4.45
C LEU A 716 -9.15 -15.45 3.46
N LEU A 717 -9.82 -15.95 2.43
CA LEU A 717 -9.17 -16.69 1.35
C LEU A 717 -8.41 -15.79 0.37
N THR A 718 -8.73 -14.50 0.32
CA THR A 718 -8.17 -13.58 -0.68
C THR A 718 -7.56 -12.31 -0.08
N PHE A 719 -7.84 -12.04 1.18
CA PHE A 719 -7.34 -10.91 1.95
C PHE A 719 -7.31 -11.24 3.44
N THR A 720 -6.12 -11.38 3.99
CA THR A 720 -5.96 -11.62 5.42
C THR A 720 -5.97 -10.28 6.16
N GLU A 721 -7.07 -9.90 6.81
CA GLU A 721 -7.08 -8.79 7.77
C GLU A 721 -7.22 -9.27 9.20
N ARG A 722 -6.33 -8.78 10.07
CA ARG A 722 -6.19 -9.13 11.49
C ARG A 722 -7.51 -8.99 12.26
N ASN A 723 -8.27 -7.93 11.99
CA ASN A 723 -9.53 -7.67 12.69
C ASN A 723 -10.62 -8.68 12.32
N THR A 724 -10.51 -9.34 11.16
CA THR A 724 -11.52 -10.29 10.69
C THR A 724 -11.68 -11.48 11.64
N PHE A 725 -10.59 -12.01 12.19
CA PHE A 725 -10.63 -13.14 13.12
C PHE A 725 -11.45 -12.79 14.38
N LYS A 726 -11.23 -11.58 14.92
CA LYS A 726 -12.00 -11.02 16.04
C LYS A 726 -13.47 -10.86 15.69
N THR A 727 -13.74 -10.23 14.55
CA THR A 727 -15.11 -9.97 14.12
C THR A 727 -15.89 -11.26 13.92
N LEU A 728 -15.27 -12.31 13.36
CA LEU A 728 -15.89 -13.62 13.20
C LEU A 728 -16.29 -14.23 14.55
N ALA A 729 -15.39 -14.21 15.53
CA ALA A 729 -15.72 -14.70 16.87
C ALA A 729 -16.92 -13.93 17.47
N ILE A 730 -16.92 -12.60 17.42
CA ILE A 730 -18.04 -11.78 17.92
C ILE A 730 -19.36 -12.16 17.22
N ARG A 731 -19.34 -12.32 15.90
CA ARG A 731 -20.52 -12.67 15.11
C ARG A 731 -21.08 -14.04 15.50
N TYR A 732 -20.22 -15.05 15.67
CA TYR A 732 -20.67 -16.38 16.10
C TYR A 732 -21.16 -16.42 17.55
N ASN A 733 -20.60 -15.61 18.45
CA ASN A 733 -21.18 -15.44 19.79
C ASN A 733 -22.59 -14.84 19.73
N SER A 734 -22.80 -13.79 18.91
CA SER A 734 -24.13 -13.23 18.70
C SER A 734 -25.12 -14.27 18.14
N LEU A 735 -24.69 -15.10 17.19
CA LEU A 735 -25.52 -16.18 16.64
C LEU A 735 -25.85 -17.24 17.70
N TYR A 736 -24.91 -17.59 18.57
CA TYR A 736 -25.15 -18.51 19.69
C TYR A 736 -26.23 -17.97 20.65
N LEU A 737 -26.15 -16.69 21.05
CA LEU A 737 -27.16 -16.06 21.90
C LEU A 737 -28.54 -16.02 21.23
N ILE A 738 -28.59 -15.75 19.93
CA ILE A 738 -29.84 -15.79 19.15
C ILE A 738 -30.38 -17.22 19.08
N ALA A 739 -29.53 -18.22 18.84
CA ALA A 739 -29.95 -19.63 18.78
C ALA A 739 -30.55 -20.11 20.09
N LYS A 740 -29.96 -19.74 21.23
CA LYS A 740 -30.54 -20.02 22.55
C LYS A 740 -31.92 -19.40 22.71
N THR A 741 -32.05 -18.13 22.31
CA THR A 741 -33.35 -17.43 22.32
C THR A 741 -34.37 -18.12 21.41
N LEU A 742 -33.95 -18.66 20.26
CA LEU A 742 -34.81 -19.42 19.36
C LEU A 742 -35.31 -20.72 20.01
N THR A 743 -34.40 -21.51 20.60
CA THR A 743 -34.74 -22.77 21.29
C THR A 743 -35.72 -22.53 22.43
N ASP A 744 -35.53 -21.47 23.22
CA ASP A 744 -36.42 -21.13 24.34
C ASP A 744 -37.84 -20.72 23.89
N ASN A 745 -38.03 -20.34 22.62
CA ASN A 745 -39.28 -19.77 22.09
C ASN A 745 -39.98 -20.62 21.01
N ILE A 746 -39.41 -21.74 20.59
CA ILE A 746 -40.00 -22.67 19.61
C ILE A 746 -40.47 -23.93 20.33
N ALA A 747 -41.79 -24.13 20.39
CA ALA A 747 -42.41 -25.28 21.04
C ALA A 747 -42.48 -26.54 20.13
N GLU A 748 -42.37 -26.37 18.81
CA GLU A 748 -42.43 -27.47 17.85
C GLU A 748 -41.17 -28.35 17.96
N GLU A 749 -41.34 -29.61 18.37
CA GLU A 749 -40.24 -30.50 18.79
C GLU A 749 -39.18 -30.71 17.70
N GLU A 750 -39.60 -30.89 16.44
CA GLU A 750 -38.67 -31.12 15.32
C GLU A 750 -37.78 -29.89 15.05
N ILE A 751 -38.36 -28.71 15.14
CA ILE A 751 -37.65 -27.44 14.90
C ILE A 751 -36.80 -27.07 16.10
N ASN A 752 -37.30 -27.30 17.32
CA ASN A 752 -36.56 -27.11 18.55
C ASN A 752 -35.26 -27.94 18.57
N LYS A 753 -35.31 -29.22 18.13
CA LYS A 753 -34.11 -30.06 17.96
C LYS A 753 -33.11 -29.44 16.98
N LYS A 754 -33.59 -28.86 15.87
CA LYS A 754 -32.73 -28.19 14.88
C LYS A 754 -32.10 -26.91 15.45
N THR A 755 -32.84 -26.10 16.21
CA THR A 755 -32.28 -24.89 16.82
C THR A 755 -31.29 -25.20 17.94
N LEU A 756 -31.54 -26.25 18.73
CA LEU A 756 -30.59 -26.75 19.73
C LEU A 756 -29.26 -27.19 19.09
N ALA A 757 -29.31 -27.83 17.92
CA ALA A 757 -28.11 -28.17 17.16
C ALA A 757 -27.32 -26.93 16.70
N LEU A 758 -28.01 -25.84 16.34
CA LEU A 758 -27.38 -24.58 15.95
C LEU A 758 -26.61 -23.93 17.11
N GLU A 759 -27.09 -24.04 18.35
CA GLU A 759 -26.35 -23.55 19.53
C GLU A 759 -24.95 -24.17 19.59
N SER A 760 -24.86 -25.49 19.45
CA SER A 760 -23.58 -26.22 19.45
C SER A 760 -22.69 -25.82 18.28
N ILE A 761 -23.26 -25.67 17.08
CA ILE A 761 -22.53 -25.24 15.88
C ILE A 761 -21.93 -23.84 16.06
N PHE A 762 -22.73 -22.88 16.52
CA PHE A 762 -22.29 -21.50 16.70
C PHE A 762 -21.28 -21.36 17.83
N PHE A 763 -21.46 -22.08 18.94
CA PHE A 763 -20.48 -22.10 20.02
C PHE A 763 -19.14 -22.69 19.55
N ASN A 764 -19.14 -23.79 18.81
CA ASN A 764 -17.92 -24.39 18.26
C ASN A 764 -17.20 -23.46 17.26
N LYS A 765 -17.96 -22.75 16.42
CA LYS A 765 -17.41 -21.73 15.51
C LYS A 765 -16.83 -20.54 16.30
N PHE A 766 -17.52 -20.10 17.34
CA PHE A 766 -17.02 -19.07 18.26
C PHE A 766 -15.68 -19.49 18.87
N ASP A 767 -15.59 -20.66 19.53
CA ASP A 767 -14.36 -21.22 20.09
C ASP A 767 -13.24 -21.26 19.04
N THR A 768 -13.53 -21.78 17.84
CA THR A 768 -12.57 -21.87 16.74
C THR A 768 -11.96 -20.52 16.39
N TRP A 769 -12.80 -19.49 16.21
CA TRP A 769 -12.33 -18.16 15.81
C TRP A 769 -11.65 -17.39 16.95
N VAL A 770 -12.05 -17.64 18.20
CA VAL A 770 -11.34 -17.11 19.37
C VAL A 770 -9.92 -17.68 19.45
N ARG A 771 -9.78 -19.01 19.39
CA ARG A 771 -8.47 -19.68 19.37
C ARG A 771 -7.62 -19.24 18.19
N LYS A 772 -8.23 -19.10 17.00
CA LYS A 772 -7.51 -18.63 15.81
C LYS A 772 -6.98 -17.22 15.99
N THR A 773 -7.77 -16.35 16.60
CA THR A 773 -7.36 -14.97 16.90
C THR A 773 -6.16 -14.94 17.86
N LEU A 774 -6.23 -15.69 18.96
CA LEU A 774 -5.14 -15.85 19.93
C LEU A 774 -3.85 -16.33 19.25
N TYR A 775 -3.97 -17.33 18.38
CA TYR A 775 -2.86 -17.94 17.66
C TYR A 775 -2.26 -17.02 16.57
N ILE A 776 -3.07 -16.23 15.86
CA ILE A 776 -2.57 -15.31 14.81
C ILE A 776 -1.97 -14.03 15.41
N MET A 777 -2.42 -13.61 16.60
CA MET A 777 -2.01 -12.35 17.25
C MET A 777 -1.37 -12.52 18.63
N PRO A 778 -0.46 -13.49 18.86
CA PRO A 778 0.15 -13.67 20.17
C PRO A 778 1.05 -12.47 20.46
N GLY A 779 0.72 -11.72 21.50
CA GLY A 779 1.42 -10.49 21.89
C GLY A 779 0.94 -9.21 21.19
N GLY A 780 -0.01 -9.28 20.25
CA GLY A 780 -0.60 -8.11 19.59
C GLY A 780 -1.19 -7.07 20.57
N TRP A 781 -1.63 -7.53 21.74
CA TRP A 781 -2.15 -6.73 22.86
C TRP A 781 -1.15 -5.68 23.39
N ASN A 782 0.16 -5.90 23.20
CA ASN A 782 1.18 -4.92 23.57
C ASN A 782 1.07 -3.64 22.72
N ARG A 783 0.49 -3.74 21.52
CA ARG A 783 0.35 -2.65 20.55
C ARG A 783 -1.09 -2.16 20.40
N PHE A 784 -2.06 -3.00 20.76
CA PHE A 784 -3.50 -2.68 20.78
C PHE A 784 -4.04 -2.88 22.22
N PRO A 785 -3.88 -1.86 23.09
CA PRO A 785 -4.22 -1.96 24.52
C PRO A 785 -5.72 -2.10 24.77
N ASP A 786 -6.55 -1.69 23.80
CA ASP A 786 -8.00 -1.86 23.79
C ASP A 786 -8.45 -3.32 23.85
N TRP A 787 -7.51 -4.28 23.72
CA TRP A 787 -7.77 -5.71 23.81
C TRP A 787 -7.20 -6.32 25.11
N LYS A 788 -6.77 -5.48 26.05
CA LYS A 788 -6.11 -5.84 27.32
C LYS A 788 -7.02 -5.64 28.55
N ASN A 789 -8.26 -5.17 28.43
CA ASN A 789 -9.13 -4.86 29.58
C ASN A 789 -10.04 -6.03 30.00
N LEU A 790 -10.28 -6.15 31.31
CA LEU A 790 -10.76 -7.37 31.99
C LEU A 790 -12.19 -7.12 32.41
N ASP A 791 -13.13 -7.60 31.62
CA ASP A 791 -14.51 -7.76 32.03
C ASP A 791 -15.11 -9.02 31.38
N ILE A 792 -15.24 -10.06 32.19
CA ILE A 792 -15.71 -11.39 31.78
C ILE A 792 -17.21 -11.35 31.42
N GLU A 793 -17.97 -10.45 32.03
CA GLU A 793 -19.39 -10.27 31.77
C GLU A 793 -19.60 -9.54 30.43
N LEU A 794 -18.78 -8.54 30.13
CA LEU A 794 -18.74 -7.90 28.80
C LEU A 794 -18.24 -8.86 27.69
N ALA A 795 -17.33 -9.78 28.00
CA ALA A 795 -16.85 -10.80 27.06
C ALA A 795 -17.94 -11.78 26.65
N THR A 796 -18.72 -12.23 27.61
CA THR A 796 -19.75 -13.25 27.40
C THR A 796 -21.08 -12.66 26.93
N LYS A 797 -21.47 -11.46 27.41
CA LYS A 797 -22.74 -10.79 27.03
C LYS A 797 -22.61 -9.78 25.89
N GLY A 798 -21.44 -9.15 25.72
CA GLY A 798 -21.20 -8.07 24.74
C GLY A 798 -20.15 -8.36 23.66
N GLY A 799 -19.44 -9.49 23.75
CA GLY A 799 -18.38 -9.85 22.79
C GLY A 799 -17.09 -9.02 22.91
N GLN A 800 -16.93 -8.23 23.98
CA GLN A 800 -15.72 -7.44 24.24
C GLN A 800 -14.73 -8.25 25.10
N ASP A 801 -13.48 -8.43 24.68
CA ASP A 801 -12.47 -9.20 25.45
C ASP A 801 -12.72 -10.73 25.55
N ILE A 802 -13.44 -11.29 24.57
CA ILE A 802 -13.73 -12.73 24.33
C ILE A 802 -12.53 -13.70 24.41
N TYR A 803 -11.30 -13.19 24.37
CA TYR A 803 -10.07 -13.99 24.34
C TYR A 803 -9.62 -14.47 25.71
N ARG A 804 -10.18 -13.94 26.80
CA ARG A 804 -9.73 -14.26 28.17
C ARG A 804 -10.33 -15.53 28.75
N TYR A 805 -11.36 -16.07 28.09
CA TYR A 805 -11.98 -17.35 28.44
C TYR A 805 -11.12 -18.56 28.01
N PHE A 806 -10.18 -18.34 27.09
CA PHE A 806 -9.30 -19.34 26.48
C PHE A 806 -7.84 -18.96 26.70
#